data_AF-A0A0N4WIF6-F1
#
_entry.id   AF-A0A0N4WIF6-F1
#
_cell.length_a   1.000
_cell.length_b   1.000
_cell.length_c   1.000
_cell.angle_alpha   90.00
_cell.angle_beta   90.00
_cell.angle_gamma   90.00
#
_symmetry.space_group_name_H-M   'P 1'
#
loop_
_entity.id
_entity.type
_entity.pdbx_description
1 polymer ?
#
loop_
_entity_poly.entity_id
_entity_poly.type
_entity_poly.pdbx_seq_one_letter_code
_entity_poly.pdbx_strand_id
1 'polypeptide(L)'
;MLRVALSPLLSPAIETSRLLIASVPSTVILQTRGRRRTLTPAPWLPPVYERVHADYLDDSNRLIAAFQTIRQSKCFFDLRELLREVKEAEKSCANHLSATSSQSEAKIAEIELPTRRVGKSVLRCSQSIYEVLIESLEGLLARKIGMTPQWTITGDRVLCTLLEICQNHVISVTSPDEWYRRSIVGKRKAFNREGPMWKVTVGAVDYDADRFSLAYRRQFIRAGVATKKYLGSFLVSEEALPSVGTKLDARHFSVGQFVTATGKSIDWGFQGGMHRWGMRGQPARHTTKSHRRIGSVGSTGDARIWPGKRMPGHMGYEWVTVSGLEVLRMNIEKQVIYVKGSVPGDIEEILLLKDCLQPEKKLKIFLEIFRQDRFLPGCRRWKLQRWKVKNTVQFLGQMKYYPLNCLAVVEILVMLTKNVAGQGAVHTDPCSSKTQRRAPAVLATRLPHHILSQIFQYLGLSDLRSCTLVCRHWFNVLNFEDSLVWRSLAQSKISESALADPYLLSELTSYKKKLRAFYFAWNPNDASKNNYVRANGFTVHRQPVAQSTDGVRGKIGVSQGVHAFDITWEGPLGTVAVVGVATRHAALHCPGYLPLLGSDDQSWGWNLVDNTLIHNGEQLGVYPRSNNPPKYQVGERVRLVLDCDRHFVYFERAGAEFLGLAFMDLPPVKLFPAICAVYGNTEVSMVYLGPPIAG
;
A
#
# COMPACT_ATOMS: atom_id res chain seq x y z
N MET A 1 0.41 20.24 -63.11
CA MET A 1 1.58 19.33 -63.13
C MET A 1 1.23 18.10 -62.31
N LEU A 2 0.56 17.16 -62.97
CA LEU A 2 0.99 15.75 -63.18
C LEU A 2 0.95 14.94 -61.86
N ARG A 3 0.09 13.94 -61.66
CA ARG A 3 -0.96 13.27 -62.45
C ARG A 3 -1.76 12.47 -61.38
N VAL A 4 -3.09 12.59 -61.32
CA VAL A 4 -4.08 11.63 -61.86
C VAL A 4 -4.03 10.26 -61.16
N ALA A 5 -5.09 9.58 -60.74
CA ALA A 5 -6.51 9.86 -60.50
C ALA A 5 -7.12 8.51 -60.01
N LEU A 6 -8.35 8.58 -59.49
CA LEU A 6 -9.40 7.54 -59.49
C LEU A 6 -9.35 6.38 -58.46
N SER A 7 -10.29 6.52 -57.52
CA SER A 7 -11.10 5.59 -56.71
C SER A 7 -11.63 4.30 -57.40
N PRO A 8 -12.41 3.40 -56.74
CA PRO A 8 -12.44 2.88 -55.35
C PRO A 8 -12.67 1.33 -55.27
N LEU A 9 -12.93 0.83 -54.04
CA LEU A 9 -13.70 -0.40 -53.66
C LEU A 9 -12.99 -1.76 -53.46
N LEU A 10 -13.33 -2.35 -52.30
CA LEU A 10 -13.48 -3.78 -51.92
C LEU A 10 -12.24 -4.62 -51.52
N SER A 11 -12.23 -5.01 -50.23
CA SER A 11 -11.52 -6.15 -49.64
C SER A 11 -12.12 -7.49 -50.10
N PRO A 12 -11.42 -8.65 -50.14
CA PRO A 12 -11.08 -9.43 -48.92
C PRO A 12 -9.81 -10.34 -49.00
N ALA A 13 -9.59 -11.15 -47.95
CA ALA A 13 -8.69 -12.33 -47.81
C ALA A 13 -7.19 -12.02 -47.56
N ILE A 14 -6.63 -12.36 -46.38
CA ILE A 14 -6.12 -13.69 -45.93
C ILE A 14 -5.00 -14.21 -46.83
N GLU A 15 -3.75 -14.18 -46.34
CA GLU A 15 -2.79 -15.31 -46.26
C GLU A 15 -1.38 -14.80 -45.86
N THR A 16 -0.90 -15.24 -44.69
CA THR A 16 0.26 -16.11 -44.46
C THR A 16 1.62 -15.43 -44.33
N SER A 17 2.15 -15.43 -43.10
CA SER A 17 3.58 -15.67 -42.89
C SER A 17 3.78 -16.30 -41.51
N ARG A 18 3.89 -17.64 -41.52
CA ARG A 18 4.45 -18.44 -40.43
C ARG A 18 5.87 -17.94 -40.14
N LEU A 19 6.12 -17.44 -38.93
CA LEU A 19 7.48 -17.36 -38.41
C LEU A 19 7.80 -18.69 -37.72
N LEU A 20 8.71 -19.42 -38.36
CA LEU A 20 9.31 -20.67 -37.92
C LEU A 20 9.98 -20.50 -36.56
N ILE A 21 9.65 -21.39 -35.64
CA ILE A 21 10.45 -21.70 -34.45
C ILE A 21 11.67 -22.47 -34.96
N ALA A 22 12.86 -21.86 -34.85
CA ALA A 22 14.13 -22.56 -34.96
C ALA A 22 14.70 -22.76 -33.55
N SER A 23 14.96 -24.01 -33.19
CA SER A 23 15.70 -24.43 -32.00
C SER A 23 17.18 -24.58 -32.32
N VAL A 24 18.06 -23.68 -31.87
CA VAL A 24 19.51 -23.95 -31.73
C VAL A 24 20.13 -22.96 -30.70
N PRO A 25 21.36 -23.21 -30.18
CA PRO A 25 21.70 -23.53 -28.80
C PRO A 25 22.15 -22.29 -28.00
N SER A 26 22.49 -22.52 -26.72
CA SER A 26 23.12 -21.58 -25.77
C SER A 26 24.10 -20.60 -26.42
N THR A 27 23.61 -19.42 -26.80
CA THR A 27 24.45 -18.29 -27.21
C THR A 27 25.01 -17.63 -25.96
N VAL A 28 26.27 -17.93 -25.67
CA VAL A 28 27.15 -17.10 -24.85
C VAL A 28 27.08 -15.68 -25.43
N ILE A 29 26.52 -14.74 -24.66
CA ILE A 29 26.57 -13.32 -25.01
C ILE A 29 28.00 -12.85 -24.76
N LEU A 30 28.87 -13.04 -25.77
CA LEU A 30 30.20 -12.45 -25.79
C LEU A 30 30.06 -10.95 -26.00
N GLN A 31 30.24 -10.19 -24.92
CA GLN A 31 30.31 -8.73 -24.98
C GLN A 31 31.61 -8.34 -25.68
N THR A 32 31.54 -7.98 -26.97
CA THR A 32 32.67 -7.42 -27.70
C THR A 32 33.12 -6.11 -27.04
N ARG A 33 34.41 -6.01 -26.72
CA ARG A 33 35.08 -4.83 -26.14
C ARG A 33 35.17 -3.69 -27.17
N GLY A 34 34.03 -3.14 -27.56
CA GLY A 34 33.97 -1.87 -28.29
C GLY A 34 34.09 -0.70 -27.32
N ARG A 35 34.88 0.32 -27.69
CA ARG A 35 35.00 1.61 -26.97
C ARG A 35 33.62 2.16 -26.63
N ARG A 36 33.16 1.99 -25.40
CA ARG A 36 31.93 2.63 -24.92
C ARG A 36 32.25 3.96 -24.26
N ARG A 37 31.64 5.02 -24.77
CA ARG A 37 31.18 6.15 -23.94
C ARG A 37 30.01 5.62 -23.09
N THR A 38 30.32 4.89 -22.03
CA THR A 38 29.37 4.61 -20.95
C THR A 38 29.29 5.86 -20.08
N LEU A 39 28.07 6.26 -19.73
CA LEU A 39 27.77 7.25 -18.70
C LEU A 39 28.52 6.87 -17.42
N THR A 40 29.71 7.44 -17.24
CA THR A 40 30.38 7.50 -15.95
C THR A 40 29.39 8.11 -14.97
N PRO A 41 29.13 7.52 -13.78
CA PRO A 41 28.54 8.32 -12.72
C PRO A 41 29.40 9.57 -12.54
N ALA A 42 28.76 10.72 -12.33
CA ALA A 42 29.48 11.98 -12.14
C ALA A 42 30.59 11.78 -11.10
N PRO A 43 31.76 12.42 -11.26
CA PRO A 43 32.84 12.32 -10.29
C PRO A 43 32.27 12.61 -8.90
N TRP A 44 32.60 11.76 -7.92
CA TRP A 44 32.19 11.93 -6.54
C TRP A 44 32.47 13.37 -6.10
N LEU A 45 31.41 14.16 -5.96
CA LEU A 45 31.43 15.43 -5.27
C LEU A 45 31.24 15.09 -3.78
N PRO A 46 32.08 15.62 -2.87
CA PRO A 46 31.77 15.54 -1.45
C PRO A 46 30.38 16.15 -1.24
N PRO A 47 29.56 15.62 -0.32
CA PRO A 47 28.27 16.21 -0.03
C PRO A 47 28.51 17.68 0.32
N VAL A 48 27.99 18.57 -0.52
CA VAL A 48 27.73 19.93 -0.08
C VAL A 48 26.71 19.73 1.03
N TYR A 49 27.05 20.12 2.25
CA TYR A 49 26.03 20.36 3.26
C TYR A 49 25.15 21.46 2.67
N GLU A 50 24.08 21.06 1.96
CA GLU A 50 22.98 21.95 1.69
C GLU A 50 22.57 22.48 3.04
N ARG A 51 22.72 23.80 3.22
CA ARG A 51 21.98 24.49 4.27
C ARG A 51 20.53 24.12 4.01
N VAL A 52 20.00 23.30 4.89
CA VAL A 52 18.59 22.90 4.92
C VAL A 52 17.78 24.18 4.86
N HIS A 53 17.17 24.45 3.70
CA HIS A 53 16.06 25.40 3.64
C HIS A 53 14.94 24.82 4.49
N ALA A 54 14.43 25.64 5.40
CA ALA A 54 13.57 25.30 6.53
C ALA A 54 12.13 24.87 6.14
N ASP A 55 11.90 24.43 4.91
CA ASP A 55 10.55 24.23 4.37
C ASP A 55 10.06 22.77 4.43
N TYR A 56 10.87 21.84 4.96
CA TYR A 56 10.53 20.42 5.12
C TYR A 56 10.12 20.00 6.55
N LEU A 57 9.86 20.98 7.42
CA LEU A 57 9.49 20.76 8.82
C LEU A 57 7.96 20.71 9.07
N ASP A 58 7.13 20.85 8.04
CA ASP A 58 5.67 20.99 8.24
C ASP A 58 4.89 19.66 8.14
N ASP A 59 5.38 18.66 7.38
CA ASP A 59 4.66 17.39 7.20
C ASP A 59 4.88 16.37 8.33
N SER A 60 6.03 16.41 9.00
CA SER A 60 6.30 15.61 10.21
C SER A 60 5.55 16.13 11.43
N ASN A 61 5.32 17.45 11.51
CA ASN A 61 4.50 18.07 12.54
C ASN A 61 2.99 17.80 12.33
N ARG A 62 2.52 17.58 11.10
CA ARG A 62 1.14 17.15 10.81
C ARG A 62 0.82 15.74 11.30
N LEU A 63 1.77 14.81 11.20
CA LEU A 63 1.60 13.45 11.73
C LEU A 63 1.66 13.43 13.27
N ILE A 64 2.53 14.24 13.87
CA ILE A 64 2.61 14.34 15.35
C ILE A 64 1.40 15.08 15.92
N ALA A 65 0.87 16.10 15.23
CA ALA A 65 -0.38 16.77 15.59
C ALA A 65 -1.59 15.83 15.44
N ALA A 66 -1.65 14.99 14.39
CA ALA A 66 -2.70 13.99 14.22
C ALA A 66 -2.68 12.93 15.36
N PHE A 67 -1.50 12.51 15.80
CA PHE A 67 -1.36 11.59 16.95
C PHE A 67 -1.65 12.26 18.31
N GLN A 68 -1.42 13.56 18.46
CA GLN A 68 -1.78 14.32 19.67
C GLN A 68 -3.27 14.66 19.74
N THR A 69 -3.94 14.84 18.59
CA THR A 69 -5.39 15.11 18.53
C THR A 69 -6.22 13.88 18.90
N ILE A 70 -5.75 12.67 18.57
CA ILE A 70 -6.35 11.39 19.01
C ILE A 70 -6.20 11.19 20.54
N ARG A 71 -5.22 11.85 21.16
CA ARG A 71 -4.97 11.79 22.60
C ARG A 71 -5.86 12.75 23.42
N GLN A 72 -6.57 13.68 22.79
CA GLN A 72 -7.34 14.74 23.45
C GLN A 72 -8.87 14.65 23.27
N SER A 73 -9.40 13.70 22.49
CA SER A 73 -10.84 13.45 22.44
C SER A 73 -11.31 12.70 23.69
N LYS A 74 -11.75 13.46 24.69
CA LYS A 74 -12.57 12.96 25.81
C LYS A 74 -13.89 12.38 25.28
N CYS A 75 -13.92 11.07 25.07
CA CYS A 75 -15.13 10.26 25.15
C CYS A 75 -14.91 9.27 26.30
N PHE A 76 -15.15 9.74 27.54
CA PHE A 76 -15.04 8.94 28.76
C PHE A 76 -16.29 9.18 29.60
N PHE A 77 -17.34 8.40 29.31
CA PHE A 77 -18.56 8.13 30.09
C PHE A 77 -19.14 6.86 29.44
N ASP A 78 -19.49 5.76 30.11
CA ASP A 78 -19.52 5.44 31.52
C ASP A 78 -19.21 3.93 31.69
N LEU A 79 -17.94 3.59 31.97
CA LEU A 79 -17.49 2.20 32.14
C LEU A 79 -17.81 1.65 33.54
N ARG A 80 -18.27 2.50 34.47
CA ARG A 80 -18.54 2.12 35.87
C ARG A 80 -19.95 1.57 36.09
N GLU A 81 -20.92 1.93 35.25
CA GLU A 81 -22.27 1.34 35.28
C GLU A 81 -22.29 -0.07 34.69
N LEU A 82 -21.67 -0.26 33.52
CA LEU A 82 -21.49 -1.57 32.87
C LEU A 82 -20.70 -2.56 33.74
N LEU A 83 -19.68 -2.11 34.47
CA LEU A 83 -18.94 -2.93 35.43
C LEU A 83 -19.73 -3.29 36.69
N ARG A 84 -20.81 -2.56 37.00
CA ARG A 84 -21.68 -2.83 38.15
C ARG A 84 -22.74 -3.88 37.77
N GLU A 85 -23.33 -3.77 36.58
CA GLU A 85 -24.26 -4.75 36.01
C GLU A 85 -23.59 -6.12 35.77
N VAL A 86 -22.35 -6.14 35.26
CA VAL A 86 -21.61 -7.40 35.05
C VAL A 86 -21.23 -8.07 36.37
N LYS A 87 -20.93 -7.30 37.43
CA LYS A 87 -20.61 -7.86 38.77
C LYS A 87 -21.85 -8.39 39.50
N GLU A 88 -23.02 -7.80 39.27
CA GLU A 88 -24.29 -8.34 39.79
C GLU A 88 -24.71 -9.62 39.06
N ALA A 89 -24.46 -9.70 37.74
CA ALA A 89 -24.67 -10.91 36.94
C ALA A 89 -23.72 -12.05 37.35
N GLU A 90 -22.45 -11.77 37.68
CA GLU A 90 -21.49 -12.76 38.17
C GLU A 90 -21.86 -13.29 39.57
N LYS A 91 -22.37 -12.44 40.48
CA LYS A 91 -22.87 -12.87 41.80
C LYS A 91 -24.11 -13.75 41.70
N SER A 92 -25.00 -13.49 40.73
CA SER A 92 -26.18 -14.33 40.45
C SER A 92 -25.78 -15.71 39.92
N CYS A 93 -24.78 -15.79 39.04
CA CYS A 93 -24.24 -17.07 38.53
C CYS A 93 -23.49 -17.89 39.59
N ALA A 94 -22.75 -17.24 40.50
CA ALA A 94 -21.99 -17.93 41.54
C ALA A 94 -22.90 -18.67 42.56
N ASN A 95 -24.08 -18.11 42.86
CA ASN A 95 -25.05 -18.74 43.77
C ASN A 95 -25.76 -19.97 43.17
N HIS A 96 -25.77 -20.10 41.84
CA HIS A 96 -26.33 -21.27 41.15
C HIS A 96 -25.35 -22.44 41.02
N LEU A 97 -24.04 -22.21 41.22
CA LEU A 97 -22.98 -23.21 41.05
C LEU A 97 -22.56 -23.91 42.36
N SER A 98 -22.99 -23.43 43.52
CA SER A 98 -22.72 -24.05 44.83
C SER A 98 -23.73 -25.15 45.23
N ALA A 99 -24.71 -25.47 44.38
CA ALA A 99 -25.77 -26.45 44.69
C ALA A 99 -25.53 -27.86 44.13
N THR A 100 -24.47 -28.10 43.35
CA THR A 100 -24.26 -29.41 42.70
C THR A 100 -22.77 -29.79 42.60
N SER A 101 -22.20 -30.32 43.68
CA SER A 101 -21.11 -31.34 43.62
C SER A 101 -20.73 -31.81 45.04
N SER A 102 -21.55 -32.67 45.62
CA SER A 102 -21.08 -33.68 46.57
C SER A 102 -21.02 -35.01 45.82
N GLN A 103 -20.08 -35.88 46.21
CA GLN A 103 -19.76 -37.20 45.62
C GLN A 103 -18.64 -37.22 44.58
N SER A 104 -17.40 -37.37 45.04
CA SER A 104 -16.50 -38.51 44.71
C SER A 104 -15.05 -38.16 45.06
N GLU A 105 -14.76 -38.06 46.36
CA GLU A 105 -13.41 -38.24 46.88
C GLU A 105 -13.25 -39.72 47.27
N ALA A 106 -12.23 -40.40 46.75
CA ALA A 106 -11.39 -41.36 47.47
C ALA A 106 -10.61 -42.28 46.50
N LYS A 107 -9.39 -42.64 46.93
CA LYS A 107 -8.47 -43.66 46.41
C LYS A 107 -7.63 -43.28 45.19
N ILE A 108 -6.41 -42.80 45.44
CA ILE A 108 -5.20 -43.63 45.52
C ILE A 108 -4.05 -42.71 45.96
N ALA A 109 -3.51 -43.01 47.13
CA ALA A 109 -2.23 -42.53 47.64
C ALA A 109 -1.26 -43.71 47.59
N GLU A 110 -0.03 -43.49 47.11
CA GLU A 110 1.25 -43.96 47.71
C GLU A 110 2.44 -43.79 46.73
N ILE A 111 3.62 -43.59 47.31
CA ILE A 111 5.00 -43.54 46.77
C ILE A 111 5.63 -42.13 46.55
N GLU A 112 6.20 -41.63 47.67
CA GLU A 112 7.47 -40.92 47.93
C GLU A 112 8.09 -39.83 47.01
N LEU A 113 8.23 -38.62 47.61
CA LEU A 113 9.28 -37.55 47.66
C LEU A 113 10.53 -37.57 46.71
N PRO A 114 11.30 -36.45 46.54
CA PRO A 114 11.03 -35.01 46.72
C PRO A 114 11.41 -34.14 45.49
N THR A 115 11.05 -32.86 45.59
CA THR A 115 11.22 -31.75 44.64
C THR A 115 12.64 -31.52 44.08
N ARG A 116 12.80 -31.50 42.74
CA ARG A 116 13.36 -30.38 41.95
C ARG A 116 13.54 -30.72 40.45
N ARG A 117 12.86 -29.92 39.62
CA ARG A 117 13.18 -29.57 38.21
C ARG A 117 13.28 -30.70 37.18
N VAL A 118 12.15 -31.34 36.90
CA VAL A 118 11.84 -31.81 35.53
C VAL A 118 10.37 -31.49 35.28
N GLY A 119 10.07 -30.72 34.23
CA GLY A 119 8.69 -30.45 33.82
C GLY A 119 8.47 -29.08 33.21
N LYS A 120 8.78 -28.94 31.91
CA LYS A 120 7.89 -28.30 30.92
C LYS A 120 8.28 -28.69 29.49
N SER A 121 8.75 -29.92 29.30
CA SER A 121 8.50 -30.69 28.08
C SER A 121 7.09 -31.26 28.20
N VAL A 122 6.08 -30.51 27.73
CA VAL A 122 4.69 -30.94 27.40
C VAL A 122 3.87 -29.76 26.80
N LEU A 123 4.36 -28.51 26.86
CA LEU A 123 3.76 -27.36 26.16
C LEU A 123 4.36 -27.09 24.77
N ARG A 124 4.75 -28.14 24.02
CA ARG A 124 5.29 -28.00 22.65
C ARG A 124 4.35 -28.48 21.54
N CYS A 125 3.09 -28.75 21.86
CA CYS A 125 2.14 -29.32 20.90
C CYS A 125 0.78 -28.57 20.90
N SER A 126 0.79 -27.24 20.82
CA SER A 126 -0.40 -26.45 20.40
C SER A 126 -0.08 -25.03 19.92
N GLN A 127 1.12 -24.78 19.39
CA GLN A 127 1.51 -23.54 18.69
C GLN A 127 1.84 -23.83 17.22
N SER A 128 1.05 -24.69 16.59
CA SER A 128 1.13 -24.94 15.16
C SER A 128 -0.09 -24.32 14.53
N ILE A 129 0.16 -23.36 13.63
CA ILE A 129 -0.78 -22.64 12.74
C ILE A 129 -1.03 -21.18 13.18
N TYR A 130 -0.33 -20.28 12.47
CA TYR A 130 -0.34 -18.80 12.50
C TYR A 130 0.66 -18.07 13.41
N GLU A 131 1.94 -18.28 13.15
CA GLU A 131 3.00 -17.27 13.34
C GLU A 131 4.06 -17.53 12.26
N VAL A 132 4.02 -16.79 11.15
CA VAL A 132 5.22 -16.65 10.30
C VAL A 132 5.99 -15.51 10.94
N LEU A 133 6.75 -15.85 11.99
CA LEU A 133 7.79 -15.02 12.57
C LEU A 133 8.75 -14.61 11.45
N ILE A 134 8.74 -13.33 11.08
CA ILE A 134 9.88 -12.70 10.42
C ILE A 134 10.88 -12.42 11.54
N GLU A 135 11.49 -13.48 12.07
CA GLU A 135 12.70 -13.37 12.87
C GLU A 135 13.85 -13.27 11.87
N SER A 136 14.53 -12.12 11.90
CA SER A 136 15.45 -11.63 10.89
C SER A 136 16.74 -12.45 10.84
N LEU A 137 16.73 -13.53 10.08
CA LEU A 137 17.94 -13.96 9.38
C LEU A 137 18.50 -12.76 8.60
N GLU A 138 19.79 -12.45 8.69
CA GLU A 138 20.24 -11.12 8.26
C GLU A 138 20.57 -11.00 6.76
N GLY A 139 20.70 -12.09 6.00
CA GLY A 139 21.06 -11.97 4.59
C GLY A 139 21.19 -13.25 3.75
N LEU A 140 21.30 -13.02 2.43
CA LEU A 140 21.38 -14.02 1.37
C LEU A 140 22.50 -13.70 0.37
N LEU A 141 22.97 -14.72 -0.33
CA LEU A 141 23.80 -14.53 -1.51
C LEU A 141 22.92 -14.41 -2.75
N ALA A 142 23.17 -13.40 -3.59
CA ALA A 142 22.41 -13.15 -4.79
C ALA A 142 23.33 -12.93 -6.00
N ARG A 143 22.95 -13.42 -7.17
CA ARG A 143 23.65 -13.22 -8.44
C ARG A 143 23.06 -12.02 -9.18
N LYS A 144 23.91 -11.10 -9.62
CA LYS A 144 23.47 -9.96 -10.44
C LYS A 144 23.14 -10.42 -11.86
N ILE A 145 21.89 -10.31 -12.30
CA ILE A 145 21.49 -10.66 -13.67
C ILE A 145 21.70 -9.47 -14.62
N GLY A 146 21.33 -8.27 -14.18
CA GLY A 146 21.34 -7.09 -15.04
C GLY A 146 20.46 -5.97 -14.50
N MET A 147 20.14 -5.01 -15.37
CA MET A 147 19.30 -3.86 -15.04
C MET A 147 18.17 -3.70 -16.03
N THR A 148 16.97 -3.39 -15.54
CA THR A 148 15.81 -3.06 -16.37
C THR A 148 15.08 -1.83 -15.81
N PRO A 149 14.49 -1.00 -16.67
CA PRO A 149 13.56 0.03 -16.21
C PRO A 149 12.25 -0.62 -15.73
N GLN A 150 11.64 -0.02 -14.71
CA GLN A 150 10.28 -0.26 -14.25
C GLN A 150 9.55 1.08 -14.19
N TRP A 151 8.22 1.05 -14.25
CA TRP A 151 7.38 2.25 -14.19
C TRP A 151 6.47 2.17 -12.98
N THR A 152 6.40 3.26 -12.22
CA THR A 152 5.43 3.41 -11.12
C THR A 152 4.05 3.75 -11.68
N ILE A 153 3.02 3.62 -10.84
CA ILE A 153 1.65 4.04 -11.19
C ILE A 153 1.56 5.54 -11.50
N THR A 154 2.45 6.36 -10.92
CA THR A 154 2.54 7.80 -11.21
C THR A 154 3.10 8.10 -12.60
N GLY A 155 3.67 7.10 -13.29
CA GLY A 155 4.32 7.26 -14.59
C GLY A 155 5.84 7.46 -14.49
N ASP A 156 6.41 7.49 -13.28
CA ASP A 156 7.85 7.69 -13.09
C ASP A 156 8.64 6.43 -13.49
N ARG A 157 9.73 6.64 -14.23
CA ARG A 157 10.65 5.57 -14.61
C ARG A 157 11.68 5.35 -13.52
N VAL A 158 11.71 4.15 -12.95
CA VAL A 158 12.67 3.73 -11.94
C VAL A 158 13.59 2.66 -12.53
N LEU A 159 14.91 2.88 -12.44
CA LEU A 159 15.89 1.88 -12.88
C LEU A 159 16.11 0.84 -11.77
N CYS A 160 16.02 -0.45 -12.12
CA CYS A 160 16.09 -1.55 -11.18
C CYS A 160 17.15 -2.57 -11.57
N THR A 161 17.93 -3.06 -10.62
CA THR A 161 18.79 -4.23 -10.77
C THR A 161 18.03 -5.51 -10.44
N LEU A 162 18.17 -6.53 -11.29
CA LEU A 162 17.64 -7.86 -11.04
C LEU A 162 18.70 -8.71 -10.34
N LEU A 163 18.33 -9.25 -9.18
CA LEU A 163 19.16 -10.11 -8.35
C LEU A 163 18.49 -11.48 -8.24
N GLU A 164 19.15 -12.52 -8.72
CA GLU A 164 18.70 -13.90 -8.57
C GLU A 164 19.22 -14.47 -7.26
N ILE A 165 18.34 -15.09 -6.48
CA ILE A 165 18.72 -15.86 -5.31
C ILE A 165 18.98 -17.28 -5.78
N CYS A 166 20.28 -17.56 -5.93
CA CYS A 166 20.77 -18.91 -6.16
C CYS A 166 20.38 -19.83 -4.99
N GLN A 167 20.49 -21.14 -5.17
CA GLN A 167 20.15 -22.14 -4.15
C GLN A 167 20.98 -22.01 -2.86
N ASN A 168 20.54 -21.11 -1.98
CA ASN A 168 21.22 -20.75 -0.74
C ASN A 168 20.92 -21.78 0.35
N HIS A 169 21.98 -22.23 1.01
CA HIS A 169 21.86 -23.15 2.13
C HIS A 169 22.78 -22.71 3.27
N VAL A 170 22.32 -22.90 4.50
CA VAL A 170 23.11 -22.65 5.70
C VAL A 170 24.11 -23.80 5.89
N ILE A 171 25.40 -23.49 5.97
CA ILE A 171 26.48 -24.49 6.03
C ILE A 171 27.00 -24.65 7.45
N SER A 172 27.22 -23.54 8.15
CA SER A 172 27.76 -23.60 9.51
C SER A 172 27.36 -22.37 10.30
N VAL A 173 27.05 -22.60 11.56
CA VAL A 173 26.82 -21.58 12.58
C VAL A 173 27.97 -21.67 13.57
N THR A 174 28.66 -20.56 13.82
CA THR A 174 29.80 -20.49 14.76
C THR A 174 29.48 -19.52 15.87
N SER A 175 29.71 -19.94 17.12
CA SER A 175 29.44 -19.10 18.28
C SER A 175 30.39 -17.90 18.36
N PRO A 176 29.98 -16.78 18.98
CA PRO A 176 30.82 -15.60 19.13
C PRO A 176 32.17 -15.92 19.81
N ASP A 177 32.15 -16.72 20.88
CA ASP A 177 33.34 -17.13 21.62
C ASP A 177 34.32 -17.96 20.78
N GLU A 178 33.78 -18.96 20.08
CA GLU A 178 34.57 -19.84 19.21
C GLU A 178 35.16 -19.04 18.05
N TRP A 179 34.38 -18.13 17.48
CA TRP A 179 34.81 -17.28 16.38
C TRP A 179 35.90 -16.27 16.80
N TYR A 180 35.76 -15.69 17.99
CA TYR A 180 36.73 -14.80 18.61
C TYR A 180 38.09 -15.48 18.78
N ARG A 181 38.12 -16.73 19.26
CA ARG A 181 39.37 -17.49 19.43
C ARG A 181 39.99 -17.91 18.10
N ARG A 182 39.18 -18.28 17.11
CA ARG A 182 39.65 -18.88 15.85
C ARG A 182 40.18 -17.89 14.82
N SER A 183 39.78 -16.62 14.84
CA SER A 183 40.11 -15.71 13.72
C SER A 183 40.33 -14.26 14.14
N ILE A 184 41.23 -13.57 13.43
CA ILE A 184 41.48 -12.13 13.60
C ILE A 184 40.21 -11.32 13.32
N VAL A 185 39.41 -11.75 12.35
CA VAL A 185 38.12 -11.09 12.05
C VAL A 185 37.13 -11.28 13.21
N GLY A 186 37.07 -12.47 13.80
CA GLY A 186 36.26 -12.75 14.98
C GLY A 186 36.67 -11.89 16.16
N LYS A 187 37.97 -11.70 16.40
CA LYS A 187 38.46 -10.76 17.43
C LYS A 187 37.92 -9.35 17.29
N ARG A 188 37.67 -8.89 16.05
CA ARG A 188 37.15 -7.55 15.76
C ARG A 188 35.62 -7.47 15.68
N LYS A 189 34.94 -8.57 15.39
CA LYS A 189 33.53 -8.56 14.96
C LYS A 189 32.59 -9.45 15.78
N ALA A 190 33.11 -10.38 16.59
CA ALA A 190 32.30 -11.29 17.39
C ALA A 190 31.57 -10.56 18.52
N PHE A 191 32.21 -9.53 19.09
CA PHE A 191 31.63 -8.66 20.11
C PHE A 191 31.64 -7.24 19.57
N ASN A 192 30.47 -6.78 19.11
CA ASN A 192 30.29 -5.44 18.56
C ASN A 192 29.50 -4.56 19.52
N ARG A 193 29.29 -3.29 19.13
CA ARG A 193 28.41 -2.36 19.87
C ARG A 193 27.00 -2.91 20.10
N GLU A 194 26.51 -3.75 19.18
CA GLU A 194 25.18 -4.37 19.23
C GLU A 194 25.13 -5.65 20.10
N GLY A 195 26.27 -6.06 20.67
CA GLY A 195 26.37 -7.26 21.51
C GLY A 195 27.13 -8.42 20.83
N PRO A 196 27.00 -9.65 21.38
CA PRO A 196 27.60 -10.84 20.82
C PRO A 196 26.90 -11.25 19.52
N MET A 197 27.65 -11.36 18.43
CA MET A 197 27.14 -11.69 17.10
C MET A 197 27.62 -13.06 16.64
N TRP A 198 26.67 -13.92 16.28
CA TRP A 198 26.92 -15.23 15.72
C TRP A 198 27.34 -15.12 14.26
N LYS A 199 28.28 -15.98 13.83
CA LYS A 199 28.68 -16.05 12.42
C LYS A 199 27.92 -17.18 11.75
N VAL A 200 26.99 -16.82 10.85
CA VAL A 200 26.26 -17.76 10.00
C VAL A 200 26.90 -17.77 8.61
N THR A 201 27.33 -18.94 8.14
CA THR A 201 27.91 -19.11 6.80
C THR A 201 26.87 -19.73 5.88
N VAL A 202 26.59 -19.06 4.78
CA VAL A 202 25.63 -19.43 3.74
C VAL A 202 26.41 -19.71 2.46
N GLY A 203 26.03 -20.77 1.73
CA GLY A 203 26.62 -21.06 0.43
C GLY A 203 25.61 -21.03 -0.70
N ALA A 204 26.09 -20.60 -1.86
CA ALA A 204 25.31 -20.42 -3.08
C ALA A 204 25.94 -21.15 -4.26
N VAL A 205 25.08 -21.57 -5.19
CA VAL A 205 25.40 -22.26 -6.46
C VAL A 205 26.03 -23.64 -6.23
N ASP A 206 25.33 -24.69 -6.67
CA ASP A 206 25.85 -26.06 -6.65
C ASP A 206 26.99 -26.22 -7.65
N TYR A 207 28.00 -27.00 -7.25
CA TYR A 207 29.18 -27.24 -8.08
C TYR A 207 29.82 -28.59 -7.74
N ASP A 208 30.53 -29.16 -8.72
CA ASP A 208 31.15 -30.48 -8.59
C ASP A 208 32.13 -30.54 -7.41
N ALA A 209 31.95 -31.56 -6.57
CA ALA A 209 32.74 -31.72 -5.35
C ALA A 209 34.23 -31.97 -5.64
N ASP A 210 34.55 -32.62 -6.76
CA ASP A 210 35.91 -33.06 -7.10
C ASP A 210 36.86 -31.90 -7.43
N ARG A 211 36.31 -30.76 -7.85
CA ARG A 211 37.10 -29.55 -8.13
C ARG A 211 37.59 -28.85 -6.86
N PHE A 212 37.13 -29.27 -5.68
CA PHE A 212 37.49 -28.68 -4.40
C PHE A 212 38.36 -29.60 -3.54
N SER A 213 39.13 -29.00 -2.63
CA SER A 213 39.93 -29.74 -1.65
C SER A 213 39.05 -30.52 -0.67
N LEU A 214 39.59 -31.61 -0.12
CA LEU A 214 38.90 -32.45 0.86
C LEU A 214 38.42 -31.65 2.09
N ALA A 215 39.26 -30.71 2.57
CA ALA A 215 38.92 -29.86 3.72
C ALA A 215 37.70 -28.97 3.46
N TYR A 216 37.58 -28.44 2.24
CA TYR A 216 36.42 -27.66 1.83
C TYR A 216 35.17 -28.55 1.76
N ARG A 217 35.27 -29.70 1.09
CA ARG A 217 34.17 -30.68 0.97
C ARG A 217 33.61 -31.16 2.31
N ARG A 218 34.49 -31.43 3.29
CA ARG A 218 34.09 -31.91 4.63
C ARG A 218 33.08 -30.98 5.34
N GLN A 219 33.11 -29.67 5.06
CA GLN A 219 32.17 -28.72 5.67
C GLN A 219 30.74 -28.94 5.16
N PHE A 220 30.59 -29.22 3.86
CA PHE A 220 29.30 -29.49 3.24
C PHE A 220 28.75 -30.87 3.62
N ILE A 221 29.64 -31.87 3.71
CA ILE A 221 29.29 -33.21 4.20
C ILE A 221 28.73 -33.14 5.62
N ARG A 222 29.37 -32.36 6.52
CA ARG A 222 28.89 -32.15 7.88
C ARG A 222 27.51 -31.47 7.92
N ALA A 223 27.27 -30.54 6.99
CA ALA A 223 26.00 -29.83 6.89
C ALA A 223 24.90 -30.64 6.19
N GLY A 224 25.23 -31.76 5.54
CA GLY A 224 24.29 -32.54 4.73
C GLY A 224 23.84 -31.84 3.44
N VAL A 225 24.67 -30.94 2.88
CA VAL A 225 24.34 -30.14 1.70
C VAL A 225 25.32 -30.43 0.56
N ALA A 226 24.89 -30.24 -0.68
CA ALA A 226 25.77 -30.25 -1.85
C ALA A 226 26.90 -29.19 -1.74
N THR A 227 28.03 -29.46 -2.39
CA THR A 227 29.17 -28.54 -2.43
C THR A 227 28.81 -27.26 -3.16
N LYS A 228 29.04 -26.11 -2.51
CA LYS A 228 28.71 -24.79 -3.05
C LYS A 228 29.95 -24.07 -3.57
N LYS A 229 29.80 -23.34 -4.68
CA LYS A 229 30.88 -22.55 -5.30
C LYS A 229 31.22 -21.29 -4.51
N TYR A 230 30.21 -20.62 -3.98
CA TYR A 230 30.37 -19.34 -3.28
C TYR A 230 29.94 -19.46 -1.83
N LEU A 231 30.70 -18.82 -0.93
CA LEU A 231 30.40 -18.73 0.49
C LEU A 231 30.32 -17.27 0.92
N GLY A 232 29.34 -16.98 1.75
CA GLY A 232 29.12 -15.70 2.39
C GLY A 232 28.90 -15.90 3.88
N SER A 233 29.36 -14.96 4.69
CA SER A 233 29.09 -14.99 6.12
C SER A 233 28.32 -13.75 6.54
N PHE A 234 27.27 -13.98 7.30
CA PHE A 234 26.43 -12.97 7.90
C PHE A 234 26.61 -13.02 9.41
N LEU A 235 26.52 -11.86 10.02
CA LEU A 235 26.49 -11.73 11.47
C LEU A 235 25.00 -11.81 11.83
N VAL A 236 24.65 -12.52 12.90
CA VAL A 236 23.25 -12.70 13.31
C VAL A 236 23.18 -12.67 14.83
N SER A 237 22.11 -12.11 15.39
CA SER A 237 21.81 -12.22 16.81
C SER A 237 21.47 -13.67 17.21
N GLU A 238 21.51 -13.97 18.50
CA GLU A 238 21.21 -15.32 19.00
C GLU A 238 19.75 -15.74 18.73
N GLU A 239 18.83 -14.78 18.74
CA GLU A 239 17.39 -15.01 18.57
C GLU A 239 17.03 -15.48 17.15
N ALA A 240 17.81 -15.10 16.14
CA ALA A 240 17.49 -15.36 14.72
C ALA A 240 18.36 -16.48 14.10
N LEU A 241 18.80 -17.45 14.90
CA LEU A 241 19.70 -18.51 14.44
C LEU A 241 18.99 -19.59 13.59
N PRO A 242 19.43 -19.83 12.34
CA PRO A 242 18.92 -20.93 11.53
C PRO A 242 19.54 -22.27 11.92
N SER A 243 18.80 -23.36 11.66
CA SER A 243 19.40 -24.69 11.63
C SER A 243 20.36 -24.85 10.45
N VAL A 244 21.45 -25.58 10.65
CA VAL A 244 22.37 -25.96 9.57
C VAL A 244 21.63 -26.84 8.56
N GLY A 245 21.91 -26.66 7.26
CA GLY A 245 21.26 -27.38 6.16
C GLY A 245 19.99 -26.72 5.64
N THR A 246 19.46 -25.71 6.33
CA THR A 246 18.23 -25.01 5.93
C THR A 246 18.41 -24.33 4.58
N LYS A 247 17.45 -24.55 3.68
CA LYS A 247 17.36 -23.86 2.39
C LYS A 247 16.75 -22.46 2.58
N LEU A 248 17.36 -21.46 1.96
CA LEU A 248 16.92 -20.08 2.01
C LEU A 248 16.40 -19.63 0.63
N ASP A 249 15.18 -19.13 0.60
CA ASP A 249 14.49 -18.65 -0.61
C ASP A 249 14.36 -17.12 -0.61
N ALA A 250 14.00 -16.56 -1.76
CA ALA A 250 13.73 -15.13 -1.95
C ALA A 250 12.70 -14.55 -1.00
N ARG A 251 11.77 -15.37 -0.50
CA ARG A 251 10.75 -15.01 0.51
C ARG A 251 11.32 -14.47 1.82
N HIS A 252 12.62 -14.62 2.02
CA HIS A 252 13.34 -14.02 3.12
C HIS A 252 13.21 -12.49 3.17
N PHE A 253 13.10 -11.84 2.01
CA PHE A 253 12.86 -10.40 1.91
C PHE A 253 11.38 -10.10 1.66
N SER A 254 10.98 -8.88 1.97
CA SER A 254 9.64 -8.35 1.69
C SER A 254 9.71 -7.19 0.71
N VAL A 255 8.63 -6.97 -0.04
CA VAL A 255 8.51 -5.83 -0.95
C VAL A 255 8.34 -4.55 -0.13
N GLY A 256 9.05 -3.48 -0.49
CA GLY A 256 9.12 -2.22 0.26
C GLY A 256 10.21 -2.20 1.34
N GLN A 257 10.86 -3.32 1.63
CA GLN A 257 12.00 -3.38 2.54
C GLN A 257 13.24 -2.72 1.92
N PHE A 258 14.04 -2.07 2.75
CA PHE A 258 15.36 -1.59 2.36
C PHE A 258 16.43 -2.63 2.65
N VAL A 259 17.32 -2.83 1.69
CA VAL A 259 18.41 -3.81 1.74
C VAL A 259 19.76 -3.14 1.49
N THR A 260 20.80 -3.82 1.92
CA THR A 260 22.20 -3.47 1.69
C THR A 260 22.84 -4.54 0.81
N ALA A 261 23.44 -4.14 -0.30
CA ALA A 261 24.17 -5.04 -1.19
C ALA A 261 25.67 -4.77 -1.10
N THR A 262 26.44 -5.82 -0.81
CA THR A 262 27.91 -5.79 -0.76
C THR A 262 28.48 -6.72 -1.83
N GLY A 263 29.40 -6.22 -2.63
CA GLY A 263 30.04 -6.98 -3.71
C GLY A 263 31.40 -6.42 -4.05
N LYS A 264 32.16 -7.11 -4.92
CA LYS A 264 33.34 -6.49 -5.51
C LYS A 264 32.90 -5.47 -6.55
N SER A 265 33.66 -4.40 -6.69
CA SER A 265 33.48 -3.42 -7.75
C SER A 265 34.07 -3.96 -9.06
N ILE A 266 33.54 -3.46 -10.18
CA ILE A 266 34.04 -3.76 -11.53
C ILE A 266 35.54 -3.51 -11.57
N ASP A 267 36.30 -4.45 -12.12
CA ASP A 267 37.75 -4.32 -12.26
C ASP A 267 38.09 -3.47 -13.49
N TRP A 268 38.75 -2.33 -13.27
CA TRP A 268 39.22 -1.43 -14.33
C TRP A 268 40.72 -1.55 -14.56
N GLY A 269 41.45 -2.39 -13.81
CA GLY A 269 42.90 -2.50 -13.88
C GLY A 269 43.63 -1.20 -13.51
N PHE A 270 44.82 -0.98 -14.06
CA PHE A 270 45.62 0.22 -13.78
C PHE A 270 45.03 1.46 -14.47
N GLN A 271 44.59 2.44 -13.68
CA GLN A 271 43.96 3.67 -14.15
C GLN A 271 44.77 4.92 -13.82
N GLY A 272 44.73 5.89 -14.74
CA GLY A 272 45.35 7.22 -14.56
C GLY A 272 44.59 8.10 -13.56
N GLY A 273 45.21 9.20 -13.10
CA GLY A 273 44.63 10.07 -12.06
C GLY A 273 43.29 10.72 -12.43
N MET A 274 43.05 10.98 -13.72
CA MET A 274 41.77 11.52 -14.19
C MET A 274 40.61 10.53 -14.00
N HIS A 275 40.77 9.27 -14.40
CA HIS A 275 39.70 8.27 -14.31
C HIS A 275 39.55 7.73 -12.88
N ARG A 276 40.67 7.50 -12.18
CA ARG A 276 40.68 6.95 -10.82
C ARG A 276 40.17 7.92 -9.75
N TRP A 277 40.54 9.20 -9.87
CA TRP A 277 40.29 10.20 -8.83
C TRP A 277 39.48 11.42 -9.29
N GLY A 278 39.03 11.45 -10.56
CA GLY A 278 38.30 12.59 -11.11
C GLY A 278 39.14 13.86 -11.29
N MET A 279 40.47 13.76 -11.40
CA MET A 279 41.34 14.91 -11.62
C MET A 279 41.03 15.60 -12.96
N ARG A 280 41.01 16.94 -12.98
CA ARG A 280 40.67 17.74 -14.18
C ARG A 280 41.66 17.57 -15.35
N GLY A 281 42.93 17.25 -15.06
CA GLY A 281 44.00 17.22 -16.06
C GLY A 281 44.49 18.64 -16.40
N GLN A 282 45.16 18.77 -17.54
CA GLN A 282 45.65 20.04 -18.08
C GLN A 282 44.86 20.44 -19.33
N PRO A 283 44.85 21.73 -19.72
CA PRO A 283 44.16 22.19 -20.92
C PRO A 283 44.54 21.41 -22.18
N ALA A 284 43.59 21.31 -23.11
CA ALA A 284 43.82 20.65 -24.40
C ALA A 284 44.73 21.49 -25.32
N ARG A 285 44.60 22.82 -25.27
CA ARG A 285 45.43 23.78 -26.03
C ARG A 285 46.55 24.33 -25.15
N HIS A 286 47.62 24.81 -25.78
CA HIS A 286 48.77 25.46 -25.10
C HIS A 286 49.41 24.59 -23.99
N THR A 287 49.42 23.27 -24.18
CA THR A 287 49.97 22.32 -23.21
C THR A 287 50.72 21.24 -23.98
N THR A 288 51.95 20.91 -23.59
CA THR A 288 52.78 19.91 -24.27
C THR A 288 52.92 18.64 -23.43
N LYS A 289 52.40 17.50 -23.93
CA LYS A 289 52.58 16.14 -23.36
C LYS A 289 52.14 15.94 -21.90
N SER A 290 51.38 16.88 -21.33
CA SER A 290 50.93 16.85 -19.92
C SER A 290 49.41 16.83 -19.72
N HIS A 291 48.62 16.70 -20.80
CA HIS A 291 47.15 16.75 -20.78
C HIS A 291 46.48 15.88 -19.70
N ARG A 292 47.02 14.68 -19.43
CA ARG A 292 46.45 13.71 -18.48
C ARG A 292 47.35 13.42 -17.26
N ARG A 293 48.39 14.23 -17.04
CA ARG A 293 49.27 14.10 -15.87
C ARG A 293 48.57 14.61 -14.61
N ILE A 294 48.98 14.11 -13.45
CA ILE A 294 48.42 14.48 -12.15
C ILE A 294 48.85 15.87 -11.65
N GLY A 295 49.87 16.47 -12.27
CA GLY A 295 50.44 17.75 -11.84
C GLY A 295 51.34 17.59 -10.61
N SER A 296 51.38 18.62 -9.76
CA SER A 296 52.20 18.61 -8.54
C SER A 296 51.69 17.59 -7.52
N VAL A 297 52.62 16.81 -6.93
CA VAL A 297 52.31 15.75 -5.96
C VAL A 297 52.50 16.16 -4.51
N GLY A 298 53.25 17.23 -4.24
CA GLY A 298 53.56 17.70 -2.88
C GLY A 298 54.26 19.05 -2.87
N SER A 299 54.53 19.57 -1.69
CA SER A 299 55.34 20.77 -1.47
C SER A 299 56.81 20.39 -1.37
N THR A 300 57.71 21.26 -1.85
CA THR A 300 59.17 21.06 -1.75
C THR A 300 59.64 20.99 -0.30
N GLY A 301 59.03 21.75 0.61
CA GLY A 301 59.46 21.83 2.02
C GLY A 301 59.31 20.53 2.80
N ASP A 302 58.34 19.68 2.45
CA ASP A 302 58.14 18.38 3.11
C ASP A 302 59.17 17.32 2.64
N ALA A 303 59.79 17.54 1.47
CA ALA A 303 60.74 16.63 0.80
C ALA A 303 60.29 15.15 0.68
N ARG A 304 58.99 14.88 0.85
CA ARG A 304 58.39 13.55 0.76
C ARG A 304 56.95 13.61 0.27
N ILE A 305 56.41 12.48 -0.15
CA ILE A 305 55.01 12.33 -0.50
C ILE A 305 54.25 11.80 0.72
N TRP A 306 53.21 12.51 1.12
CA TRP A 306 52.34 12.09 2.21
C TRP A 306 51.64 10.75 1.90
N PRO A 307 51.62 9.77 2.82
CA PRO A 307 50.85 8.54 2.66
C PRO A 307 49.38 8.81 2.36
N GLY A 308 48.79 8.03 1.45
CA GLY A 308 47.40 8.24 1.01
C GLY A 308 47.24 9.32 -0.08
N LYS A 309 48.33 9.93 -0.57
CA LYS A 309 48.26 10.82 -1.74
C LYS A 309 47.62 10.09 -2.93
N ARG A 310 46.61 10.73 -3.53
CA ARG A 310 45.91 10.22 -4.72
C ARG A 310 46.85 10.13 -5.92
N MET A 311 47.15 8.91 -6.37
CA MET A 311 48.05 8.61 -7.49
C MET A 311 47.44 7.60 -8.47
N PRO A 312 47.90 7.54 -9.73
CA PRO A 312 47.54 6.46 -10.67
C PRO A 312 47.79 5.08 -10.06
N GLY A 313 46.97 4.10 -10.43
CA GLY A 313 47.10 2.75 -9.88
C GLY A 313 45.88 1.89 -10.18
N HIS A 314 45.87 0.69 -9.60
CA HIS A 314 44.75 -0.25 -9.74
C HIS A 314 43.44 0.37 -9.24
N MET A 315 42.37 0.24 -10.02
CA MET A 315 41.05 0.75 -9.70
C MET A 315 40.03 -0.37 -9.87
N GLY A 316 39.18 -0.56 -8.86
CA GLY A 316 38.17 -1.62 -8.87
C GLY A 316 38.64 -2.92 -8.25
N TYR A 317 37.83 -3.97 -8.35
CA TYR A 317 38.01 -5.26 -7.68
C TYR A 317 38.07 -5.19 -6.14
N GLU A 318 37.58 -4.09 -5.57
CA GLU A 318 37.50 -3.85 -4.14
C GLU A 318 36.08 -4.10 -3.63
N TRP A 319 35.93 -4.53 -2.37
CA TRP A 319 34.62 -4.72 -1.74
C TRP A 319 33.93 -3.37 -1.49
N VAL A 320 32.80 -3.17 -2.14
CA VAL A 320 31.95 -1.97 -2.00
C VAL A 320 30.60 -2.38 -1.44
N THR A 321 30.07 -1.57 -0.54
CA THR A 321 28.76 -1.77 0.08
C THR A 321 27.85 -0.60 -0.27
N VAL A 322 26.68 -0.88 -0.83
CA VAL A 322 25.64 0.10 -1.12
C VAL A 322 24.43 -0.21 -0.26
N SER A 323 24.06 0.70 0.63
CA SER A 323 22.94 0.55 1.58
C SER A 323 21.75 1.43 1.21
N GLY A 324 20.57 1.07 1.71
CA GLY A 324 19.34 1.84 1.49
C GLY A 324 18.71 1.62 0.11
N LEU A 325 18.89 0.43 -0.47
CA LEU A 325 18.27 0.06 -1.73
C LEU A 325 16.89 -0.55 -1.46
N GLU A 326 15.86 -0.05 -2.14
CA GLU A 326 14.48 -0.48 -1.94
C GLU A 326 14.15 -1.73 -2.78
N VAL A 327 13.47 -2.72 -2.19
CA VAL A 327 12.94 -3.89 -2.92
C VAL A 327 11.60 -3.53 -3.55
N LEU A 328 11.56 -3.42 -4.87
CA LEU A 328 10.38 -2.97 -5.61
C LEU A 328 9.46 -4.11 -6.04
N ARG A 329 10.02 -5.24 -6.45
CA ARG A 329 9.25 -6.40 -6.92
C ARG A 329 10.00 -7.68 -6.60
N MET A 330 9.27 -8.75 -6.38
CA MET A 330 9.84 -10.08 -6.18
C MET A 330 9.12 -11.11 -7.05
N ASN A 331 9.88 -12.03 -7.63
CA ASN A 331 9.38 -13.19 -8.33
C ASN A 331 9.87 -14.45 -7.62
N ILE A 332 8.97 -15.13 -6.93
CA ILE A 332 9.29 -16.30 -6.11
C ILE A 332 9.52 -17.55 -6.97
N GLU A 333 8.81 -17.68 -8.08
CA GLU A 333 8.97 -18.85 -8.96
C GLU A 333 10.38 -18.89 -9.56
N LYS A 334 10.88 -17.72 -9.98
CA LYS A 334 12.23 -17.58 -10.54
C LYS A 334 13.29 -17.24 -9.49
N GLN A 335 12.89 -17.06 -8.22
CA GLN A 335 13.77 -16.59 -7.14
C GLN A 335 14.51 -15.27 -7.47
N VAL A 336 13.84 -14.31 -8.12
CA VAL A 336 14.44 -13.02 -8.52
C VAL A 336 13.86 -11.86 -7.73
N ILE A 337 14.73 -10.96 -7.25
CA ILE A 337 14.39 -9.72 -6.56
C ILE A 337 14.77 -8.53 -7.44
N TYR A 338 13.89 -7.54 -7.49
CA TYR A 338 14.09 -6.28 -8.20
C TYR A 338 14.42 -5.21 -7.17
N VAL A 339 15.66 -4.74 -7.22
CA VAL A 339 16.19 -3.74 -6.29
C VAL A 339 16.34 -2.41 -7.01
N LYS A 340 15.85 -1.34 -6.41
CA LYS A 340 15.93 0.02 -6.94
C LYS A 340 17.38 0.49 -7.00
N GLY A 341 17.78 1.06 -8.14
CA GLY A 341 19.11 1.64 -8.32
C GLY A 341 20.14 0.65 -8.85
N SER A 342 21.42 0.95 -8.57
CA SER A 342 22.57 0.18 -9.04
C SER A 342 23.25 -0.55 -7.88
N VAL A 343 23.80 -1.72 -8.20
CA VAL A 343 24.48 -2.60 -7.26
C VAL A 343 25.92 -2.81 -7.76
N PRO A 344 26.93 -2.92 -6.87
CA PRO A 344 28.32 -3.18 -7.27
C PRO A 344 28.47 -4.46 -8.10
N GLY A 345 29.63 -4.59 -8.75
CA GLY A 345 30.04 -5.80 -9.46
C GLY A 345 29.59 -5.89 -10.90
N ASP A 346 30.20 -6.83 -11.60
CA ASP A 346 29.83 -7.17 -12.97
C ASP A 346 28.55 -8.01 -13.01
N ILE A 347 28.00 -8.19 -14.22
CA ILE A 347 26.90 -9.13 -14.43
C ILE A 347 27.40 -10.55 -14.13
N GLU A 348 26.54 -11.38 -13.54
CA GLU A 348 26.79 -12.72 -13.01
C GLU A 348 27.61 -12.81 -11.73
N GLU A 349 28.11 -11.69 -11.20
CA GLU A 349 28.84 -11.69 -9.94
C GLU A 349 27.90 -11.92 -8.74
N ILE A 350 28.42 -12.61 -7.72
CA ILE A 350 27.71 -12.89 -6.48
C ILE A 350 27.88 -11.73 -5.50
N LEU A 351 26.76 -11.37 -4.89
CA LEU A 351 26.60 -10.26 -3.97
C LEU A 351 26.08 -10.80 -2.64
N LEU A 352 26.55 -10.18 -1.57
CA LEU A 352 26.03 -10.36 -0.22
C LEU A 352 24.88 -9.37 -0.05
N LEU A 353 23.65 -9.87 -0.03
CA LEU A 353 22.47 -9.07 0.22
C LEU A 353 22.08 -9.24 1.69
N LYS A 354 21.89 -8.15 2.41
CA LYS A 354 21.50 -8.18 3.82
C LYS A 354 20.53 -7.05 4.15
N ASP A 355 20.01 -7.04 5.36
CA ASP A 355 19.17 -5.95 5.83
C ASP A 355 19.85 -4.57 5.80
N CYS A 356 19.03 -3.52 5.79
CA CYS A 356 19.53 -2.16 5.73
C CYS A 356 20.42 -1.82 6.94
N LEU A 357 21.63 -1.34 6.67
CA LEU A 357 22.52 -0.83 7.72
C LEU A 357 22.08 0.55 8.26
N GLN A 358 21.29 1.31 7.48
CA GLN A 358 20.86 2.66 7.87
C GLN A 358 19.71 2.57 8.88
N PRO A 359 19.85 3.13 10.10
CA PRO A 359 18.86 2.97 11.16
C PRO A 359 17.51 3.61 10.82
N GLU A 360 17.51 4.73 10.09
CA GLU A 360 16.30 5.44 9.66
C GLU A 360 15.42 4.63 8.71
N LYS A 361 16.04 3.73 7.94
CA LYS A 361 15.39 2.91 6.91
C LYS A 361 15.22 1.44 7.33
N LYS A 362 15.64 1.08 8.54
CA LYS A 362 15.29 -0.23 9.12
C LYS A 362 13.78 -0.24 9.33
N LEU A 363 13.12 -1.33 8.94
CA LEU A 363 11.70 -1.52 9.22
C LEU A 363 11.53 -1.45 10.75
N LYS A 364 10.79 -0.45 11.24
CA LYS A 364 10.33 -0.44 12.62
C LYS A 364 9.26 -1.52 12.74
N ILE A 365 9.67 -2.71 13.15
CA ILE A 365 8.72 -3.75 13.54
C ILE A 365 7.95 -3.17 14.73
N PHE A 366 6.65 -2.93 14.55
CA PHE A 366 5.75 -2.48 15.60
C PHE A 366 5.60 -3.62 16.63
N LEU A 367 6.53 -3.69 17.59
CA LEU A 367 6.44 -4.55 18.79
C LEU A 367 5.46 -3.97 19.82
N GLU A 368 4.32 -3.42 19.38
CA GLU A 368 3.37 -2.74 20.26
C GLU A 368 2.03 -3.50 20.43
N ILE A 369 1.87 -4.66 19.77
CA ILE A 369 0.64 -5.46 19.87
C ILE A 369 0.66 -6.49 21.02
N PHE A 370 1.83 -6.84 21.60
CA PHE A 370 1.92 -7.91 22.61
C PHE A 370 2.25 -7.46 24.04
N ARG A 371 2.09 -6.17 24.38
CA ARG A 371 2.30 -5.69 25.77
C ARG A 371 1.04 -5.65 26.63
N GLN A 372 -0.09 -6.20 26.15
CA GLN A 372 -1.37 -6.25 26.87
C GLN A 372 -2.00 -7.65 26.95
N ASP A 373 -1.21 -8.71 27.09
CA ASP A 373 -1.78 -9.99 27.54
C ASP A 373 -1.80 -10.07 29.08
N ARG A 374 -2.90 -9.57 29.66
CA ARG A 374 -3.38 -10.09 30.95
C ARG A 374 -4.08 -11.42 30.67
N PHE A 375 -3.49 -12.48 31.21
CA PHE A 375 -4.06 -13.82 31.32
C PHE A 375 -5.56 -13.80 31.66
N LEU A 376 -6.38 -14.38 30.78
CA LEU A 376 -7.71 -14.90 31.12
C LEU A 376 -7.66 -16.43 30.99
N PRO A 377 -7.85 -17.20 32.07
CA PRO A 377 -7.98 -18.64 31.99
C PRO A 377 -9.44 -19.01 31.73
N GLY A 378 -9.66 -19.86 30.72
CA GLY A 378 -10.88 -20.65 30.62
C GLY A 378 -11.74 -20.35 29.40
N CYS A 379 -11.54 -21.13 28.34
CA CYS A 379 -12.66 -21.52 27.48
C CYS A 379 -12.43 -22.94 26.95
N ARG A 380 -13.38 -23.82 27.30
CA ARG A 380 -13.41 -25.23 26.92
C ARG A 380 -13.90 -25.38 25.48
N ARG A 381 -13.20 -26.25 24.73
CA ARG A 381 -13.74 -27.33 23.88
C ARG A 381 -14.92 -26.97 22.94
N TRP A 382 -14.63 -26.73 21.66
CA TRP A 382 -15.56 -27.02 20.56
C TRP A 382 -14.96 -28.07 19.62
N LYS A 383 -15.76 -29.11 19.36
CA LYS A 383 -15.40 -30.29 18.57
C LYS A 383 -15.18 -29.94 17.10
N LEU A 384 -14.19 -30.61 16.50
CA LEU A 384 -13.96 -30.74 15.07
C LEU A 384 -15.28 -31.01 14.31
N GLN A 385 -15.58 -30.17 13.34
CA GLN A 385 -16.20 -30.63 12.10
C GLN A 385 -15.28 -30.34 10.92
N ARG A 386 -14.90 -31.43 10.27
CA ARG A 386 -13.95 -31.55 9.18
C ARG A 386 -14.73 -31.31 7.88
N TRP A 387 -14.56 -30.14 7.27
CA TRP A 387 -15.00 -29.92 5.88
C TRP A 387 -13.79 -29.84 4.95
N LYS A 388 -13.84 -30.66 3.91
CA LYS A 388 -12.82 -30.79 2.86
C LYS A 388 -12.71 -29.47 2.09
N VAL A 389 -11.57 -28.79 2.23
CA VAL A 389 -11.08 -27.83 1.23
C VAL A 389 -9.64 -28.21 0.90
N LYS A 390 -9.48 -29.22 0.06
CA LYS A 390 -8.26 -29.37 -0.74
C LYS A 390 -8.48 -28.51 -1.99
N ASN A 391 -7.55 -27.58 -2.25
CA ASN A 391 -7.42 -26.71 -3.44
C ASN A 391 -7.72 -25.19 -3.31
N THR A 392 -7.61 -24.58 -2.13
CA THR A 392 -7.70 -23.09 -2.03
C THR A 392 -6.57 -22.42 -1.22
N VAL A 393 -5.60 -23.17 -0.71
CA VAL A 393 -4.51 -22.63 0.12
C VAL A 393 -3.25 -22.27 -0.70
N GLN A 394 -3.23 -22.57 -2.00
CA GLN A 394 -2.08 -22.27 -2.87
C GLN A 394 -2.18 -20.91 -3.59
N PHE A 395 -3.35 -20.24 -3.55
CA PHE A 395 -3.63 -19.01 -4.31
C PHE A 395 -3.51 -17.71 -3.49
N LEU A 396 -3.73 -17.74 -2.17
CA LEU A 396 -3.61 -16.53 -1.31
C LEU A 396 -2.15 -16.14 -1.01
N GLY A 397 -1.19 -17.01 -1.32
CA GLY A 397 0.24 -16.72 -1.19
C GLY A 397 0.79 -15.80 -2.28
N GLN A 398 0.16 -15.68 -3.45
CA GLN A 398 0.72 -14.91 -4.57
C GLN A 398 0.31 -13.42 -4.60
N MET A 399 -0.71 -13.02 -3.82
CA MET A 399 -1.21 -11.63 -3.81
C MET A 399 -0.41 -10.66 -2.93
N LYS A 400 0.53 -11.13 -2.09
CA LYS A 400 1.29 -10.29 -1.14
C LYS A 400 2.57 -9.63 -1.71
N TYR A 401 2.92 -9.86 -2.98
CA TYR A 401 4.26 -9.56 -3.51
C TYR A 401 4.33 -8.49 -4.61
N TYR A 402 3.25 -7.72 -4.76
CA TYR A 402 3.22 -6.55 -5.63
C TYR A 402 3.06 -5.31 -4.74
N PRO A 403 3.94 -4.29 -4.83
CA PRO A 403 3.63 -3.03 -4.19
C PRO A 403 2.37 -2.48 -4.89
N LEU A 404 1.55 -1.76 -4.13
CA LEU A 404 0.39 -0.98 -4.60
C LEU A 404 0.71 0.03 -5.71
N ASN A 405 1.95 0.10 -6.19
CA ASN A 405 2.51 1.11 -7.10
C ASN A 405 2.98 0.56 -8.46
N CYS A 406 2.68 -0.70 -8.83
CA CYS A 406 3.02 -1.25 -10.14
C CYS A 406 1.81 -1.92 -10.81
N LEU A 407 1.64 -1.71 -12.12
CA LEU A 407 0.56 -2.18 -13.01
C LEU A 407 0.44 -3.73 -13.10
N ALA A 408 0.07 -4.40 -12.00
CA ALA A 408 -0.09 -5.85 -11.94
C ALA A 408 -1.50 -6.34 -12.37
N VAL A 409 -2.45 -5.42 -12.58
CA VAL A 409 -3.85 -5.76 -12.90
C VAL A 409 -3.99 -6.49 -14.24
N VAL A 410 -3.07 -6.24 -15.20
CA VAL A 410 -3.12 -6.84 -16.54
C VAL A 410 -2.55 -8.28 -16.58
N GLU A 411 -1.55 -8.61 -15.75
CA GLU A 411 -0.96 -9.97 -15.69
C GLU A 411 -1.83 -10.95 -14.89
N ILE A 412 -2.53 -10.48 -13.84
CA ILE A 412 -3.46 -11.29 -13.04
C ILE A 412 -4.60 -11.85 -13.90
N LEU A 413 -5.04 -11.09 -14.92
CA LEU A 413 -6.17 -11.48 -15.76
C LEU A 413 -5.83 -12.52 -16.84
N VAL A 414 -4.55 -12.74 -17.16
CA VAL A 414 -4.09 -13.78 -18.10
C VAL A 414 -3.90 -15.15 -17.41
N MET A 415 -3.71 -15.18 -16.09
CA MET A 415 -3.56 -16.43 -15.32
C MET A 415 -4.90 -17.05 -14.91
N LEU A 416 -5.92 -16.23 -14.61
CA LEU A 416 -7.25 -16.71 -14.21
C LEU A 416 -8.02 -17.37 -15.38
N THR A 417 -7.78 -16.99 -16.63
CA THR A 417 -8.46 -17.59 -17.80
C THR A 417 -8.05 -19.04 -18.08
N LYS A 418 -6.91 -19.49 -17.55
CA LYS A 418 -6.42 -20.87 -17.74
C LYS A 418 -7.10 -21.88 -16.80
N ASN A 419 -7.62 -21.46 -15.64
CA ASN A 419 -8.23 -22.37 -14.68
C ASN A 419 -9.73 -22.60 -14.88
N VAL A 420 -10.45 -21.67 -15.54
CA VAL A 420 -11.89 -21.81 -15.78
C VAL A 420 -12.18 -22.71 -17.00
N ALA A 421 -11.27 -22.79 -17.97
CA ALA A 421 -11.41 -23.68 -19.13
C ALA A 421 -11.21 -25.18 -18.82
N GLY A 422 -10.90 -25.55 -17.57
CA GLY A 422 -10.64 -26.93 -17.14
C GLY A 422 -11.81 -27.65 -16.48
N GLN A 423 -12.97 -27.03 -16.32
CA GLN A 423 -14.15 -27.62 -15.67
C GLN A 423 -15.32 -27.72 -16.65
N GLY A 424 -15.29 -28.76 -17.49
CA GLY A 424 -16.35 -29.03 -18.44
C GLY A 424 -16.02 -30.17 -19.40
N ALA A 425 -15.75 -31.37 -18.88
CA ALA A 425 -15.73 -32.59 -19.69
C ALA A 425 -16.18 -33.78 -18.82
N VAL A 426 -17.44 -34.16 -18.99
CA VAL A 426 -18.02 -35.39 -18.42
C VAL A 426 -17.78 -36.54 -19.41
N HIS A 427 -17.39 -37.68 -18.85
CA HIS A 427 -17.18 -39.02 -19.40
C HIS A 427 -17.87 -39.37 -20.75
N THR A 428 -17.07 -39.84 -21.73
CA THR A 428 -17.39 -40.98 -22.62
C THR A 428 -16.09 -41.62 -23.17
N ASP A 429 -15.98 -42.94 -22.99
CA ASP A 429 -15.17 -44.04 -23.55
C ASP A 429 -13.70 -43.92 -24.07
N PRO A 430 -12.88 -44.99 -23.95
CA PRO A 430 -11.45 -44.96 -24.20
C PRO A 430 -11.07 -45.73 -25.48
N CYS A 431 -10.92 -45.04 -26.62
CA CYS A 431 -10.05 -45.53 -27.72
C CYS A 431 -9.86 -44.45 -28.80
N SER A 432 -8.63 -43.93 -28.95
CA SER A 432 -8.09 -43.31 -30.18
C SER A 432 -6.95 -42.36 -29.82
N SER A 433 -5.72 -42.75 -30.15
CA SER A 433 -4.53 -41.90 -30.18
C SER A 433 -4.68 -40.75 -31.19
N LYS A 434 -5.03 -39.54 -30.74
CA LYS A 434 -4.96 -38.32 -31.55
C LYS A 434 -4.33 -37.16 -30.79
N THR A 435 -3.42 -36.49 -31.48
CA THR A 435 -2.62 -35.32 -31.13
C THR A 435 -3.43 -34.23 -30.42
N GLN A 436 -3.08 -33.91 -29.16
CA GLN A 436 -3.64 -32.78 -28.43
C GLN A 436 -3.22 -31.45 -29.10
N ARG A 437 -4.12 -30.85 -29.88
CA ARG A 437 -4.01 -29.44 -30.27
C ARG A 437 -4.30 -28.58 -29.03
N ARG A 438 -3.30 -27.81 -28.58
CA ARG A 438 -3.45 -26.81 -27.50
C ARG A 438 -4.55 -25.80 -27.88
N ALA A 439 -5.52 -25.60 -26.99
CA ALA A 439 -6.51 -24.53 -27.13
C ALA A 439 -5.81 -23.16 -27.18
N PRO A 440 -6.24 -22.22 -28.05
CA PRO A 440 -5.65 -20.89 -28.13
C PRO A 440 -5.85 -20.14 -26.81
N ALA A 441 -4.82 -19.42 -26.35
CA ALA A 441 -4.87 -18.64 -25.13
C ALA A 441 -5.98 -17.58 -25.22
N VAL A 442 -6.99 -17.67 -24.35
CA VAL A 442 -8.05 -16.67 -24.24
C VAL A 442 -7.44 -15.39 -23.67
N LEU A 443 -7.30 -14.37 -24.53
CA LEU A 443 -6.92 -13.03 -24.09
C LEU A 443 -7.96 -12.53 -23.08
N ALA A 444 -7.49 -11.97 -21.97
CA ALA A 444 -8.29 -11.34 -20.91
C ALA A 444 -9.33 -10.32 -21.41
N THR A 445 -9.05 -9.68 -22.55
CA THR A 445 -9.95 -8.72 -23.21
C THR A 445 -11.17 -9.36 -23.87
N ARG A 446 -11.18 -10.69 -24.03
CA ARG A 446 -12.27 -11.47 -24.67
C ARG A 446 -13.09 -12.29 -23.67
N LEU A 447 -12.93 -12.07 -22.36
CA LEU A 447 -13.72 -12.77 -21.36
C LEU A 447 -15.21 -12.39 -21.43
N PRO A 448 -16.13 -13.35 -21.28
CA PRO A 448 -17.57 -13.08 -21.17
C PRO A 448 -17.90 -12.08 -20.04
N HIS A 449 -18.95 -11.27 -20.25
CA HIS A 449 -19.38 -10.24 -19.29
C HIS A 449 -19.65 -10.79 -17.88
N HIS A 450 -20.29 -11.96 -17.75
CA HIS A 450 -20.62 -12.54 -16.45
C HIS A 450 -19.37 -12.93 -15.65
N ILE A 451 -18.30 -13.42 -16.29
CA ILE A 451 -17.03 -13.75 -15.64
C ILE A 451 -16.34 -12.47 -15.16
N LEU A 452 -16.31 -11.43 -16.01
CA LEU A 452 -15.72 -10.14 -15.64
C LEU A 452 -16.45 -9.51 -14.44
N SER A 453 -17.78 -9.58 -14.39
CA SER A 453 -18.56 -9.10 -13.24
C SER A 453 -18.23 -9.83 -11.94
N GLN A 454 -18.02 -11.15 -11.99
CA GLN A 454 -17.62 -11.95 -10.81
C GLN A 454 -16.20 -11.64 -10.34
N ILE A 455 -15.30 -11.24 -11.26
CA ILE A 455 -13.94 -10.83 -10.90
C ILE A 455 -13.96 -9.41 -10.30
N PHE A 456 -14.64 -8.49 -10.97
CA PHE A 456 -14.66 -7.08 -10.62
C PHE A 456 -15.35 -6.79 -9.28
N GLN A 457 -16.28 -7.64 -8.82
CA GLN A 457 -16.96 -7.45 -7.53
C GLN A 457 -16.02 -7.45 -6.31
N TYR A 458 -14.82 -8.03 -6.44
CA TYR A 458 -13.82 -8.09 -5.36
C TYR A 458 -12.80 -6.96 -5.42
N LEU A 459 -12.89 -6.07 -6.41
CA LEU A 459 -11.93 -4.98 -6.61
C LEU A 459 -12.41 -3.67 -5.96
N GLY A 460 -11.47 -2.86 -5.50
CA GLY A 460 -11.77 -1.52 -4.98
C GLY A 460 -12.09 -0.50 -6.08
N LEU A 461 -12.65 0.66 -5.73
CA LEU A 461 -12.98 1.72 -6.68
C LEU A 461 -11.78 2.25 -7.48
N SER A 462 -10.60 2.33 -6.86
CA SER A 462 -9.34 2.71 -7.52
C SER A 462 -8.96 1.73 -8.63
N ASP A 463 -9.17 0.45 -8.36
CA ASP A 463 -8.76 -0.64 -9.24
C ASP A 463 -9.77 -0.78 -10.37
N LEU A 464 -11.06 -0.62 -10.06
CA LEU A 464 -12.12 -0.56 -11.08
C LEU A 464 -11.93 0.62 -12.04
N ARG A 465 -11.54 1.80 -11.54
CA ARG A 465 -11.16 2.94 -12.39
C ARG A 465 -9.97 2.60 -13.28
N SER A 466 -9.01 1.84 -12.78
CA SER A 466 -7.89 1.40 -13.61
C SER A 466 -8.37 0.39 -14.66
N CYS A 467 -9.26 -0.53 -14.30
CA CYS A 467 -9.85 -1.52 -15.21
C CYS A 467 -10.66 -0.89 -16.36
N THR A 468 -11.37 0.21 -16.11
CA THR A 468 -12.10 0.92 -17.18
C THR A 468 -11.19 1.51 -18.25
N LEU A 469 -9.93 1.81 -17.91
CA LEU A 469 -8.95 2.38 -18.84
C LEU A 469 -8.25 1.32 -19.70
N VAL A 470 -8.36 0.02 -19.36
CA VAL A 470 -7.62 -1.05 -20.03
C VAL A 470 -8.16 -1.33 -21.44
N CYS A 471 -9.48 -1.52 -21.58
CA CYS A 471 -10.09 -1.77 -22.88
C CYS A 471 -11.59 -1.41 -22.92
N ARG A 472 -12.11 -1.17 -24.13
CA ARG A 472 -13.52 -0.80 -24.36
C ARG A 472 -14.51 -1.85 -23.84
N HIS A 473 -14.15 -3.14 -23.87
CA HIS A 473 -15.00 -4.21 -23.37
C HIS A 473 -15.19 -4.13 -21.85
N TRP A 474 -14.11 -3.95 -21.08
CA TRP A 474 -14.20 -3.81 -19.62
C TRP A 474 -14.86 -2.49 -19.22
N PHE A 475 -14.59 -1.43 -19.98
CA PHE A 475 -15.32 -0.17 -19.85
C PHE A 475 -16.83 -0.41 -19.97
N ASN A 476 -17.29 -1.11 -21.02
CA ASN A 476 -18.73 -1.39 -21.20
C ASN A 476 -19.33 -2.21 -20.04
N VAL A 477 -18.60 -3.20 -19.51
CA VAL A 477 -19.05 -4.01 -18.36
C VAL A 477 -19.23 -3.14 -17.11
N LEU A 478 -18.26 -2.28 -16.80
CA LEU A 478 -18.30 -1.41 -15.63
C LEU A 478 -19.18 -0.18 -15.84
N ASN A 479 -19.45 0.19 -17.09
CA ASN A 479 -20.36 1.29 -17.40
C ASN A 479 -21.81 0.91 -17.10
N PHE A 480 -22.16 -0.38 -17.19
CA PHE A 480 -23.47 -0.88 -16.81
C PHE A 480 -23.76 -0.59 -15.34
N GLU A 481 -24.73 0.31 -15.09
CA GLU A 481 -24.95 0.87 -13.74
C GLU A 481 -25.49 -0.20 -12.77
N ASP A 482 -26.32 -1.13 -13.25
CA ASP A 482 -26.96 -2.19 -12.44
C ASP A 482 -26.23 -3.53 -12.52
N SER A 483 -24.90 -3.48 -12.55
CA SER A 483 -24.08 -4.69 -12.50
C SER A 483 -23.96 -5.25 -11.08
N LEU A 484 -23.73 -6.58 -10.99
CA LEU A 484 -23.45 -7.27 -9.72
C LEU A 484 -22.25 -6.64 -8.98
N VAL A 485 -21.30 -6.08 -9.73
CA VAL A 485 -20.12 -5.36 -9.20
C VAL A 485 -20.55 -4.19 -8.32
N TRP A 486 -21.40 -3.30 -8.86
CA TRP A 486 -21.85 -2.11 -8.15
C TRP A 486 -22.78 -2.45 -6.99
N ARG A 487 -23.60 -3.50 -7.14
CA ARG A 487 -24.46 -4.01 -6.06
C ARG A 487 -23.65 -4.52 -4.87
N SER A 488 -22.66 -5.37 -5.13
CA SER A 488 -21.79 -5.93 -4.08
C SER A 488 -21.00 -4.83 -3.37
N LEU A 489 -20.44 -3.87 -4.14
CA LEU A 489 -19.73 -2.74 -3.55
C LEU A 489 -20.64 -1.82 -2.73
N ALA A 490 -21.85 -1.53 -3.22
CA ALA A 490 -22.83 -0.74 -2.47
C ALA A 490 -23.20 -1.41 -1.15
N GLN A 491 -23.49 -2.72 -1.16
CA GLN A 491 -23.78 -3.50 0.05
C GLN A 491 -22.59 -3.59 1.01
N SER A 492 -21.35 -3.52 0.51
CA SER A 492 -20.17 -3.54 1.37
C SER A 492 -19.85 -2.19 2.04
N LYS A 493 -20.31 -1.07 1.46
CA LYS A 493 -19.94 0.29 1.90
C LYS A 493 -21.08 1.07 2.54
N ILE A 494 -22.30 0.91 2.04
CA ILE A 494 -23.50 1.58 2.53
C ILE A 494 -24.14 0.68 3.58
N SER A 495 -24.67 1.26 4.66
CA SER A 495 -25.38 0.47 5.67
C SER A 495 -26.64 -0.15 5.09
N GLU A 496 -27.02 -1.32 5.62
CA GLU A 496 -28.25 -2.01 5.22
C GLU A 496 -29.49 -1.15 5.51
N SER A 497 -29.49 -0.39 6.61
CA SER A 497 -30.55 0.55 6.97
C SER A 497 -30.77 1.65 5.92
N ALA A 498 -29.72 2.18 5.31
CA ALA A 498 -29.84 3.22 4.28
C ALA A 498 -30.32 2.64 2.93
N LEU A 499 -29.96 1.39 2.62
CA LEU A 499 -30.39 0.71 1.40
C LEU A 499 -31.84 0.21 1.47
N ALA A 500 -32.32 -0.13 2.68
CA ALA A 500 -33.67 -0.58 2.94
C ALA A 500 -34.69 0.57 3.04
N ASP A 501 -34.23 1.80 3.26
CA ASP A 501 -35.09 2.98 3.36
C ASP A 501 -35.78 3.28 2.01
N PRO A 502 -37.13 3.22 1.94
CA PRO A 502 -37.85 3.44 0.71
C PRO A 502 -37.88 4.90 0.25
N TYR A 503 -37.61 5.85 1.15
CA TYR A 503 -37.69 7.28 0.85
C TYR A 503 -36.31 7.86 0.54
N LEU A 504 -35.29 7.59 1.36
CA LEU A 504 -33.98 8.25 1.27
C LEU A 504 -33.33 8.14 -0.12
N LEU A 505 -33.25 6.94 -0.69
CA LEU A 505 -32.57 6.70 -1.98
C LEU A 505 -33.56 6.43 -3.14
N SER A 506 -34.81 6.87 -2.99
CA SER A 506 -35.92 6.64 -3.94
C SER A 506 -35.63 7.09 -5.38
N GLU A 507 -35.00 8.26 -5.55
CA GLU A 507 -34.68 8.81 -6.88
C GLU A 507 -33.50 8.12 -7.56
N LEU A 508 -32.69 7.37 -6.79
CA LEU A 508 -31.52 6.68 -7.30
C LEU A 508 -31.90 5.25 -7.69
N THR A 509 -32.22 5.05 -8.95
CA THR A 509 -32.60 3.72 -9.48
C THR A 509 -31.44 2.71 -9.43
N SER A 510 -30.20 3.17 -9.64
CA SER A 510 -29.03 2.30 -9.75
C SER A 510 -28.12 2.26 -8.52
N TYR A 511 -27.58 1.08 -8.20
CA TYR A 511 -26.58 0.89 -7.13
C TYR A 511 -25.30 1.71 -7.35
N LYS A 512 -24.89 1.93 -8.61
CA LYS A 512 -23.74 2.79 -8.91
C LYS A 512 -24.00 4.24 -8.49
N LYS A 513 -25.22 4.74 -8.72
CA LYS A 513 -25.64 6.09 -8.30
C LYS A 513 -25.78 6.18 -6.78
N LYS A 514 -26.36 5.16 -6.13
CA LYS A 514 -26.44 5.05 -4.65
C LYS A 514 -25.04 5.09 -4.01
N LEU A 515 -24.08 4.34 -4.55
CA LEU A 515 -22.70 4.35 -4.10
C LEU A 515 -22.05 5.73 -4.31
N ARG A 516 -22.27 6.35 -5.47
CA ARG A 516 -21.80 7.72 -5.73
C ARG A 516 -22.37 8.70 -4.70
N ALA A 517 -23.67 8.63 -4.41
CA ALA A 517 -24.32 9.49 -3.44
C ALA A 517 -23.69 9.37 -2.04
N PHE A 518 -23.36 8.14 -1.61
CA PHE A 518 -22.71 7.91 -0.31
C PHE A 518 -21.34 8.58 -0.16
N TYR A 519 -20.57 8.67 -1.25
CA TYR A 519 -19.28 9.36 -1.25
C TYR A 519 -19.42 10.89 -1.21
N PHE A 520 -20.55 11.45 -1.65
CA PHE A 520 -20.87 12.87 -1.57
C PHE A 520 -21.65 13.26 -0.30
N ALA A 521 -22.12 12.29 0.49
CA ALA A 521 -22.89 12.50 1.71
C ALA A 521 -22.11 13.27 2.81
N TRP A 522 -22.75 13.51 3.97
CA TRP A 522 -22.15 14.24 5.09
C TRP A 522 -20.83 13.66 5.58
N ASN A 523 -19.90 14.52 5.94
CA ASN A 523 -18.59 14.14 6.45
C ASN A 523 -18.58 14.09 7.98
N PRO A 524 -18.40 12.91 8.61
CA PRO A 524 -18.33 12.81 10.06
C PRO A 524 -17.08 13.49 10.65
N ASN A 525 -16.02 13.67 9.85
CA ASN A 525 -14.78 14.32 10.29
C ASN A 525 -14.80 15.83 10.07
N ASP A 526 -15.81 16.37 9.39
CA ASP A 526 -15.93 17.79 9.05
C ASP A 526 -17.32 18.31 9.43
N ALA A 527 -17.62 18.16 10.72
CA ALA A 527 -18.86 18.55 11.38
C ALA A 527 -18.54 19.24 12.72
N SER A 528 -19.45 20.09 13.20
CA SER A 528 -19.37 20.60 14.59
C SER A 528 -19.40 19.44 15.60
N LYS A 529 -18.83 19.65 16.78
CA LYS A 529 -18.81 18.66 17.88
C LYS A 529 -20.20 18.19 18.32
N ASN A 530 -21.21 19.04 18.14
CA ASN A 530 -22.59 18.77 18.52
C ASN A 530 -23.39 18.05 17.42
N ASN A 531 -22.79 17.86 16.24
CA ASN A 531 -23.39 17.15 15.12
C ASN A 531 -22.75 15.76 15.00
N TYR A 532 -23.56 14.72 14.89
CA TYR A 532 -23.07 13.39 14.55
C TYR A 532 -23.80 12.85 13.31
N VAL A 533 -23.05 12.21 12.42
CA VAL A 533 -23.64 11.53 11.26
C VAL A 533 -24.19 10.18 11.72
N ARG A 534 -25.46 9.90 11.43
CA ARG A 534 -26.12 8.63 11.77
C ARG A 534 -25.44 7.46 11.06
N ALA A 535 -25.70 6.24 11.55
CA ALA A 535 -25.16 5.00 10.98
C ALA A 535 -25.54 4.79 9.50
N ASN A 536 -26.61 5.44 9.01
CA ASN A 536 -26.99 5.44 7.60
C ASN A 536 -25.98 6.21 6.70
N GLY A 537 -25.17 7.10 7.28
CA GLY A 537 -24.13 7.86 6.58
C GLY A 537 -24.62 9.03 5.71
N PHE A 538 -25.94 9.23 5.61
CA PHE A 538 -26.59 10.28 4.82
C PHE A 538 -27.29 11.34 5.66
N THR A 539 -27.60 11.03 6.91
CA THR A 539 -28.33 11.92 7.82
C THR A 539 -27.40 12.41 8.92
N VAL A 540 -27.36 13.71 9.14
CA VAL A 540 -26.72 14.30 10.32
C VAL A 540 -27.79 14.57 11.37
N HIS A 541 -27.48 14.29 12.63
CA HIS A 541 -28.32 14.62 13.77
C HIS A 541 -27.60 15.63 14.65
N ARG A 542 -28.30 16.70 15.01
CA ARG A 542 -27.79 17.72 15.93
C ARG A 542 -28.24 17.45 17.36
N GLN A 543 -27.29 17.36 18.29
CA GLN A 543 -27.57 17.22 19.72
C GLN A 543 -28.23 18.49 20.29
N PRO A 544 -29.09 18.38 21.32
CA PRO A 544 -29.75 19.51 21.95
C PRO A 544 -28.78 20.33 22.81
N VAL A 545 -28.15 21.32 22.20
CA VAL A 545 -27.21 22.24 22.85
C VAL A 545 -27.72 23.68 22.72
N ALA A 546 -27.84 24.37 23.86
CA ALA A 546 -28.24 25.77 23.93
C ALA A 546 -27.11 26.72 23.50
N GLN A 547 -27.47 27.91 23.03
CA GLN A 547 -26.54 28.99 22.67
C GLN A 547 -25.43 28.55 21.69
N SER A 548 -25.76 27.69 20.73
CA SER A 548 -24.81 27.14 19.77
C SER A 548 -25.46 27.02 18.40
N THR A 549 -24.74 27.45 17.37
CA THR A 549 -25.06 27.15 15.97
C THR A 549 -24.03 26.16 15.44
N ASP A 550 -24.50 25.06 14.88
CA ASP A 550 -23.66 23.92 14.52
C ASP A 550 -23.85 23.55 13.06
N GLY A 551 -22.74 23.53 12.32
CA GLY A 551 -22.70 23.20 10.90
C GLY A 551 -22.10 21.83 10.59
N VAL A 552 -22.34 21.38 9.37
CA VAL A 552 -21.67 20.20 8.77
C VAL A 552 -21.46 20.41 7.28
N ARG A 553 -20.38 19.83 6.74
CA ARG A 553 -20.06 19.81 5.31
C ARG A 553 -20.13 18.41 4.71
N GLY A 554 -20.33 18.36 3.39
CA GLY A 554 -20.22 17.12 2.61
C GLY A 554 -18.79 16.56 2.54
N LYS A 555 -18.65 15.26 2.27
CA LYS A 555 -17.36 14.56 2.14
C LYS A 555 -16.52 15.04 0.95
N ILE A 556 -17.18 15.36 -0.16
CA ILE A 556 -16.53 15.74 -1.42
C ILE A 556 -17.08 17.08 -1.87
N GLY A 557 -16.18 18.05 -2.01
CA GLY A 557 -16.46 19.32 -2.66
C GLY A 557 -16.27 19.22 -4.17
N VAL A 558 -16.91 20.13 -4.89
CA VAL A 558 -16.94 20.20 -6.34
C VAL A 558 -16.37 21.53 -6.82
N SER A 559 -15.81 21.54 -8.02
CA SER A 559 -15.19 22.74 -8.61
C SER A 559 -15.43 22.87 -10.12
N GLN A 560 -16.05 21.86 -10.75
CA GLN A 560 -16.30 21.79 -12.18
C GLN A 560 -17.58 20.99 -12.41
N GLY A 561 -18.39 21.39 -13.39
CA GLY A 561 -19.65 20.75 -13.73
C GLY A 561 -20.84 21.21 -12.88
N VAL A 562 -22.00 20.65 -13.20
CA VAL A 562 -23.27 20.90 -12.52
C VAL A 562 -23.58 19.74 -11.56
N HIS A 563 -23.94 20.09 -10.33
CA HIS A 563 -24.12 19.14 -9.23
C HIS A 563 -25.41 19.40 -8.46
N ALA A 564 -26.29 18.41 -8.40
CA ALA A 564 -27.54 18.46 -7.65
C ALA A 564 -27.50 17.61 -6.37
N PHE A 565 -27.95 18.20 -5.26
CA PHE A 565 -28.04 17.59 -3.93
C PHE A 565 -29.45 17.77 -3.38
N ASP A 566 -30.15 16.67 -3.11
CA ASP A 566 -31.42 16.72 -2.39
C ASP A 566 -31.15 16.79 -0.90
N ILE A 567 -31.78 17.76 -0.25
CA ILE A 567 -31.66 18.00 1.18
C ILE A 567 -33.06 17.95 1.78
N THR A 568 -33.22 17.11 2.79
CA THR A 568 -34.47 16.96 3.55
C THR A 568 -34.20 17.30 5.00
N TRP A 569 -34.97 18.23 5.55
CA TRP A 569 -34.87 18.65 6.93
C TRP A 569 -36.03 18.07 7.74
N GLU A 570 -35.71 17.27 8.74
CA GLU A 570 -36.65 16.63 9.65
C GLU A 570 -36.52 17.26 11.04
N GLY A 571 -37.66 17.55 11.65
CA GLY A 571 -37.74 18.29 12.91
C GLY A 571 -37.86 19.81 12.74
N PRO A 572 -38.12 20.53 13.83
CA PRO A 572 -38.39 21.97 13.78
C PRO A 572 -37.14 22.78 13.41
N LEU A 573 -37.33 23.80 12.57
CA LEU A 573 -36.23 24.64 12.06
C LEU A 573 -35.59 25.53 13.16
N GLY A 574 -36.35 25.87 14.21
CA GLY A 574 -35.92 26.82 15.23
C GLY A 574 -35.81 28.25 14.70
N THR A 575 -34.88 29.03 15.24
CA THR A 575 -34.62 30.41 14.81
C THR A 575 -33.69 30.50 13.61
N VAL A 576 -32.83 29.49 13.39
CA VAL A 576 -31.83 29.46 12.33
C VAL A 576 -31.74 28.04 11.76
N ALA A 577 -32.07 27.91 10.48
CA ALA A 577 -31.90 26.70 9.69
C ALA A 577 -31.44 27.09 8.29
N VAL A 578 -30.14 26.97 8.01
CA VAL A 578 -29.54 27.46 6.78
C VAL A 578 -28.99 26.31 5.95
N VAL A 579 -29.28 26.34 4.66
CA VAL A 579 -28.77 25.41 3.65
C VAL A 579 -27.97 26.18 2.61
N GLY A 580 -26.83 25.65 2.19
CA GLY A 580 -26.06 26.29 1.14
C GLY A 580 -24.73 25.62 0.83
N VAL A 581 -23.75 26.43 0.46
CA VAL A 581 -22.41 25.96 0.07
C VAL A 581 -21.33 26.69 0.86
N ALA A 582 -20.22 26.02 1.10
CA ALA A 582 -19.10 26.57 1.85
C ALA A 582 -17.76 26.08 1.29
N THR A 583 -16.71 26.88 1.47
CA THR A 583 -15.34 26.40 1.28
C THR A 583 -14.91 25.53 2.46
N ARG A 584 -13.77 24.87 2.32
CA ARG A 584 -13.15 24.08 3.41
C ARG A 584 -12.74 24.92 4.63
N HIS A 585 -12.66 26.24 4.49
CA HIS A 585 -12.16 27.16 5.51
C HIS A 585 -13.28 27.80 6.33
N ALA A 586 -14.53 27.73 5.87
CA ALA A 586 -15.67 28.28 6.59
C ALA A 586 -15.79 27.68 8.00
N ALA A 587 -16.26 28.48 8.96
CA ALA A 587 -16.49 28.00 10.31
C ALA A 587 -17.65 26.98 10.35
N LEU A 588 -17.52 25.95 11.18
CA LEU A 588 -18.57 24.93 11.42
C LEU A 588 -19.26 25.07 12.77
N HIS A 589 -18.86 26.03 13.58
CA HIS A 589 -19.45 26.26 14.89
C HIS A 589 -19.36 27.74 15.24
N CYS A 590 -20.45 28.29 15.78
CA CYS A 590 -20.50 29.66 16.30
C CYS A 590 -21.32 29.70 17.58
N PRO A 591 -20.87 30.42 18.63
CA PRO A 591 -21.67 30.63 19.82
C PRO A 591 -22.87 31.53 19.52
N GLY A 592 -24.01 31.21 20.14
CA GLY A 592 -25.27 31.92 19.94
C GLY A 592 -26.12 31.36 18.81
N TYR A 593 -27.25 32.03 18.55
CA TYR A 593 -28.26 31.63 17.58
C TYR A 593 -28.17 32.48 16.31
N LEU A 594 -27.01 32.42 15.65
CA LEU A 594 -26.68 33.24 14.49
C LEU A 594 -26.57 32.36 13.23
N PRO A 595 -26.96 32.85 12.05
CA PRO A 595 -26.74 32.13 10.80
C PRO A 595 -25.25 32.00 10.51
N LEU A 596 -24.71 30.79 10.71
CA LEU A 596 -23.29 30.50 10.51
C LEU A 596 -22.92 30.48 9.03
N LEU A 597 -23.69 29.79 8.21
CA LEU A 597 -23.50 29.79 6.77
C LEU A 597 -23.96 31.12 6.18
N GLY A 598 -23.06 31.80 5.48
CA GLY A 598 -23.23 33.16 4.99
C GLY A 598 -22.65 34.23 5.90
N SER A 599 -22.18 33.89 7.12
CA SER A 599 -21.61 34.89 8.05
C SER A 599 -20.22 35.40 7.62
N ASP A 600 -19.52 34.64 6.79
CA ASP A 600 -18.19 34.94 6.27
C ASP A 600 -18.20 35.01 4.74
N ASP A 601 -17.06 35.41 4.17
CA ASP A 601 -16.80 35.40 2.71
C ASP A 601 -16.56 33.97 2.17
N GLN A 602 -16.53 32.96 3.07
CA GLN A 602 -16.24 31.56 2.76
C GLN A 602 -17.49 30.71 2.60
N SER A 603 -18.68 31.26 2.85
CA SER A 603 -19.94 30.51 2.79
C SER A 603 -21.10 31.33 2.25
N TRP A 604 -22.06 30.62 1.65
CA TRP A 604 -23.28 31.17 1.06
C TRP A 604 -24.44 30.36 1.60
N GLY A 605 -25.42 31.02 2.23
CA GLY A 605 -26.48 30.34 2.97
C GLY A 605 -27.86 30.91 2.69
N TRP A 606 -28.84 30.03 2.44
CA TRP A 606 -30.25 30.36 2.42
C TRP A 606 -30.91 29.91 3.73
N ASN A 607 -31.42 30.86 4.50
CA ASN A 607 -32.14 30.59 5.75
C ASN A 607 -33.60 30.23 5.45
N LEU A 608 -33.99 29.01 5.80
CA LEU A 608 -35.31 28.44 5.52
C LEU A 608 -36.41 28.98 6.45
N VAL A 609 -36.03 29.62 7.57
CA VAL A 609 -36.99 30.14 8.57
C VAL A 609 -37.65 31.42 8.10
N ASP A 610 -36.84 32.37 7.62
CA ASP A 610 -37.24 33.71 7.22
C ASP A 610 -37.11 33.95 5.71
N ASN A 611 -36.70 32.93 4.94
CA ASN A 611 -36.49 32.99 3.50
C ASN A 611 -35.46 34.06 3.10
N THR A 612 -34.38 34.22 3.87
CA THR A 612 -33.32 35.21 3.57
C THR A 612 -32.06 34.57 3.01
N LEU A 613 -31.43 35.22 2.03
CA LEU A 613 -30.10 34.87 1.53
C LEU A 613 -29.03 35.63 2.30
N ILE A 614 -27.95 34.94 2.68
CA ILE A 614 -26.90 35.47 3.55
C ILE A 614 -25.54 35.16 2.95
N HIS A 615 -24.68 36.17 2.86
CA HIS A 615 -23.27 36.05 2.48
C HIS A 615 -22.46 37.23 3.05
N ASN A 616 -21.22 36.98 3.47
CA ASN A 616 -20.33 37.99 4.04
C ASN A 616 -20.94 38.77 5.23
N GLY A 617 -21.82 38.12 6.00
CA GLY A 617 -22.54 38.72 7.14
C GLY A 617 -23.71 39.62 6.76
N GLU A 618 -23.99 39.81 5.47
CA GLU A 618 -25.08 40.66 4.98
C GLU A 618 -26.28 39.84 4.48
N GLN A 619 -27.49 40.35 4.72
CA GLN A 619 -28.72 39.79 4.15
C GLN A 619 -28.94 40.35 2.74
N LEU A 620 -28.80 39.50 1.73
CA LEU A 620 -28.89 39.90 0.31
C LEU A 620 -30.34 40.10 -0.16
N GLY A 621 -31.32 39.59 0.59
CA GLY A 621 -32.75 39.76 0.31
C GLY A 621 -33.56 38.47 0.51
N VAL A 622 -34.85 38.56 0.17
CA VAL A 622 -35.80 37.45 0.29
C VAL A 622 -35.71 36.50 -0.92
N TYR A 623 -35.72 35.19 -0.66
CA TYR A 623 -35.67 34.13 -1.65
C TYR A 623 -36.63 33.00 -1.28
N PRO A 624 -37.48 32.50 -2.20
CA PRO A 624 -37.57 32.84 -3.64
C PRO A 624 -38.02 34.27 -3.93
N ARG A 625 -37.66 34.82 -5.09
CA ARG A 625 -38.08 36.18 -5.53
C ARG A 625 -39.50 36.18 -6.11
N SER A 626 -40.47 35.69 -5.35
CA SER A 626 -41.88 35.66 -5.73
C SER A 626 -42.74 36.51 -4.79
N ASN A 627 -43.91 36.93 -5.27
CA ASN A 627 -44.88 37.64 -4.43
C ASN A 627 -45.49 36.62 -3.45
N ASN A 628 -45.21 36.77 -2.15
CA ASN A 628 -45.50 35.81 -1.08
C ASN A 628 -44.74 34.46 -1.23
N PRO A 629 -43.42 34.44 -0.94
CA PRO A 629 -42.59 33.26 -1.13
C PRO A 629 -43.04 32.11 -0.22
N PRO A 630 -43.18 30.88 -0.76
CA PRO A 630 -43.56 29.74 0.06
C PRO A 630 -42.50 29.48 1.13
N LYS A 631 -42.95 29.23 2.36
CA LYS A 631 -42.06 28.77 3.43
C LYS A 631 -41.77 27.29 3.27
N TYR A 632 -40.54 26.91 3.63
CA TYR A 632 -40.14 25.51 3.67
C TYR A 632 -41.01 24.73 4.67
N GLN A 633 -41.54 23.58 4.26
CA GLN A 633 -42.27 22.68 5.14
C GLN A 633 -41.35 21.56 5.62
N VAL A 634 -41.35 21.28 6.93
CA VAL A 634 -40.52 20.22 7.51
C VAL A 634 -40.83 18.87 6.85
N GLY A 635 -39.79 18.15 6.43
CA GLY A 635 -39.90 16.89 5.68
C GLY A 635 -39.97 17.05 4.17
N GLU A 636 -40.06 18.29 3.65
CA GLU A 636 -40.02 18.56 2.22
C GLU A 636 -38.60 18.42 1.64
N ARG A 637 -38.48 18.00 0.38
CA ARG A 637 -37.19 17.98 -0.32
C ARG A 637 -36.90 19.33 -0.97
N VAL A 638 -35.73 19.87 -0.66
CA VAL A 638 -35.15 21.02 -1.36
C VAL A 638 -33.90 20.54 -2.08
N ARG A 639 -33.84 20.79 -3.38
CA ARG A 639 -32.68 20.46 -4.20
C ARG A 639 -31.78 21.66 -4.31
N LEU A 640 -30.55 21.52 -3.82
CA LEU A 640 -29.46 22.48 -4.05
C LEU A 640 -28.77 22.11 -5.35
N VAL A 641 -28.74 23.04 -6.31
CA VAL A 641 -27.99 22.88 -7.55
C VAL A 641 -26.85 23.89 -7.59
N LEU A 642 -25.63 23.36 -7.71
CA LEU A 642 -24.39 24.12 -7.83
C LEU A 642 -23.85 23.94 -9.25
N ASP A 643 -23.90 25.03 -10.03
CA ASP A 643 -23.26 25.12 -11.35
C ASP A 643 -21.88 25.75 -11.17
N CYS A 644 -20.85 24.90 -11.16
CA CYS A 644 -19.47 25.37 -11.00
C CYS A 644 -18.91 25.99 -12.28
N ASP A 645 -19.50 25.69 -13.44
CA ASP A 645 -19.01 26.17 -14.74
C ASP A 645 -19.54 27.58 -15.02
N ARG A 646 -20.75 27.90 -14.53
CA ARG A 646 -21.35 29.24 -14.62
C ARG A 646 -21.28 30.05 -13.33
N HIS A 647 -20.69 29.50 -12.27
CA HIS A 647 -20.45 30.17 -11.00
C HIS A 647 -21.72 30.67 -10.28
N PHE A 648 -22.79 29.88 -10.27
CA PHE A 648 -24.00 30.21 -9.51
C PHE A 648 -24.57 29.01 -8.74
N VAL A 649 -25.40 29.32 -7.74
CA VAL A 649 -26.20 28.36 -6.98
C VAL A 649 -27.66 28.75 -7.07
N TYR A 650 -28.50 27.74 -7.23
CA TYR A 650 -29.95 27.89 -7.19
C TYR A 650 -30.58 26.70 -6.47
N PHE A 651 -31.85 26.86 -6.11
CA PHE A 651 -32.62 25.82 -5.44
C PHE A 651 -33.85 25.43 -6.24
N GLU A 652 -34.21 24.16 -6.18
CA GLU A 652 -35.47 23.64 -6.73
C GLU A 652 -36.32 23.04 -5.61
N ARG A 653 -37.63 23.17 -5.73
CA ARG A 653 -38.61 22.54 -4.83
C ARG A 653 -39.09 21.21 -5.42
N ALA A 654 -39.56 20.30 -4.54
CA ALA A 654 -40.04 18.96 -4.90
C ALA A 654 -40.86 18.96 -6.21
N GLY A 655 -40.40 18.21 -7.21
CA GLY A 655 -40.98 18.20 -8.58
C GLY A 655 -40.21 19.02 -9.63
N ALA A 656 -39.00 19.52 -9.29
CA ALA A 656 -38.13 20.34 -10.15
C ALA A 656 -38.67 21.75 -10.44
N GLU A 657 -39.41 22.33 -9.49
CA GLU A 657 -39.83 23.74 -9.58
C GLU A 657 -38.64 24.65 -9.28
N PHE A 658 -38.19 25.41 -10.29
CA PHE A 658 -37.08 26.35 -10.17
C PHE A 658 -37.46 27.58 -9.32
N LEU A 659 -36.73 27.80 -8.22
CA LEU A 659 -37.02 28.89 -7.27
C LEU A 659 -36.28 30.20 -7.57
N GLY A 660 -35.48 30.24 -8.64
CA GLY A 660 -34.65 31.40 -9.01
C GLY A 660 -33.18 31.22 -8.68
N LEU A 661 -32.32 32.14 -9.16
CA LEU A 661 -30.90 32.14 -8.82
C LEU A 661 -30.70 32.71 -7.41
N ALA A 662 -30.04 31.95 -6.53
CA ALA A 662 -29.79 32.33 -5.15
C ALA A 662 -28.48 33.13 -5.03
N PHE A 663 -27.37 32.59 -5.54
CA PHE A 663 -26.07 33.24 -5.49
C PHE A 663 -25.43 33.25 -6.88
N MET A 664 -24.84 34.40 -7.23
CA MET A 664 -24.11 34.62 -8.47
C MET A 664 -22.63 34.90 -8.17
N ASP A 665 -21.78 34.81 -9.19
CA ASP A 665 -20.36 35.16 -9.11
C ASP A 665 -19.56 34.38 -8.04
N LEU A 666 -19.88 33.10 -7.87
CA LEU A 666 -19.17 32.22 -6.96
C LEU A 666 -17.69 32.07 -7.35
N PRO A 667 -16.76 32.10 -6.38
CA PRO A 667 -15.35 31.95 -6.69
C PRO A 667 -15.04 30.57 -7.29
N PRO A 668 -14.04 30.45 -8.18
CA PRO A 668 -13.63 29.19 -8.81
C PRO A 668 -12.81 28.31 -7.84
N VAL A 669 -13.36 28.10 -6.64
CA VAL A 669 -12.78 27.30 -5.57
C VAL A 669 -13.62 26.05 -5.35
N LYS A 670 -13.06 25.11 -4.60
CA LYS A 670 -13.77 23.88 -4.26
C LYS A 670 -14.86 24.17 -3.23
N LEU A 671 -16.11 24.03 -3.63
CA LEU A 671 -17.29 24.28 -2.80
C LEU A 671 -17.91 22.96 -2.32
N PHE A 672 -18.34 22.94 -1.07
CA PHE A 672 -18.94 21.79 -0.42
C PHE A 672 -20.38 22.15 -0.06
N PRO A 673 -21.36 21.25 -0.28
CA PRO A 673 -22.69 21.43 0.29
C PRO A 673 -22.57 21.46 1.81
N ALA A 674 -23.26 22.40 2.45
CA ALA A 674 -23.18 22.65 3.87
C ALA A 674 -24.56 23.03 4.42
N ILE A 675 -24.76 22.73 5.71
CA ILE A 675 -25.91 23.22 6.47
C ILE A 675 -25.46 23.77 7.83
N CYS A 676 -26.28 24.61 8.45
CA CYS A 676 -26.16 24.92 9.87
C CYS A 676 -27.52 25.02 10.56
N ALA A 677 -27.58 24.53 11.80
CA ALA A 677 -28.80 24.47 12.59
C ALA A 677 -28.56 24.93 14.03
N VAL A 678 -29.61 25.49 14.64
CA VAL A 678 -29.64 25.90 16.06
C VAL A 678 -30.54 24.99 16.91
N TYR A 679 -31.57 24.38 16.31
CA TYR A 679 -32.52 23.59 17.08
C TYR A 679 -31.99 22.17 17.35
N GLY A 680 -32.23 21.66 18.56
CA GLY A 680 -31.78 20.32 18.99
C GLY A 680 -32.67 19.20 18.47
N ASN A 681 -32.13 18.00 18.30
CA ASN A 681 -32.84 16.84 17.76
C ASN A 681 -33.37 17.05 16.33
N THR A 682 -32.75 17.97 15.58
CA THR A 682 -33.01 18.13 14.15
C THR A 682 -32.16 17.15 13.36
N GLU A 683 -32.74 16.64 12.28
CA GLU A 683 -32.10 15.69 11.40
C GLU A 683 -32.11 16.21 9.99
N VAL A 684 -30.96 16.16 9.32
CA VAL A 684 -30.87 16.65 7.95
C VAL A 684 -30.19 15.60 7.09
N SER A 685 -30.94 15.12 6.11
CA SER A 685 -30.51 14.12 5.15
C SER A 685 -30.06 14.79 3.87
N MET A 686 -28.94 14.33 3.28
CA MET A 686 -28.46 14.82 1.99
C MET A 686 -28.14 13.67 1.04
N VAL A 687 -28.67 13.74 -0.17
CA VAL A 687 -28.48 12.74 -1.22
C VAL A 687 -28.02 13.42 -2.51
N TYR A 688 -26.87 13.00 -3.02
CA TYR A 688 -26.34 13.53 -4.27
C TYR A 688 -26.91 12.77 -5.48
N LEU A 689 -27.47 13.50 -6.44
CA LEU A 689 -28.14 12.93 -7.61
C LEU A 689 -27.25 12.85 -8.84
N GLY A 690 -26.28 13.76 -8.96
CA GLY A 690 -25.50 13.92 -10.19
C GLY A 690 -25.76 15.26 -10.88
N PRO A 691 -25.36 15.39 -12.15
CA PRO A 691 -25.84 16.49 -12.97
C PRO A 691 -27.36 16.38 -13.17
N PRO A 692 -28.13 17.48 -13.04
CA PRO A 692 -29.55 17.46 -13.30
C PRO A 692 -29.82 17.05 -14.76
N ILE A 693 -30.88 16.27 -14.98
CA ILE A 693 -31.25 15.71 -16.29
C ILE A 693 -31.89 16.79 -17.19
N ALA A 694 -32.54 17.78 -16.58
CA ALA A 694 -33.04 18.98 -17.22
C ALA A 694 -32.30 20.16 -16.60
N GLY A 695 -31.71 20.99 -17.44
CA GLY A 695 -31.13 22.29 -17.08
C GLY A 695 -32.12 23.41 -17.32
#